data_AF-A0A554LPE9-F1
#
_entry.id   AF-A0A554LPE9-F1
#
_cell.length_a   1.000
_cell.length_b   1.000
_cell.length_c   1.000
_cell.angle_alpha   90.00
_cell.angle_beta   90.00
_cell.angle_gamma   90.00
#
_symmetry.space_group_name_H-M   'P 1'
#
loop_
_entity.id
_entity.type
_entity.pdbx_description
1 polymer ?
#
loop_
_entity_poly.entity_id
_entity_poly.type
_entity_poly.pdbx_seq_one_letter_code
_entity_poly.pdbx_strand_id
1 'polypeptide(L)'
;MIYLNIKSMSANTIIFEFTSYKFEPKKSRIFFNYKTKFKDKEISYTETIILPSPVDLSETSPGLLDAALSGLHIILGISYYKLHCAAKIKINYSLSEKEAEFWTAVYKKGLGEFFYRNKLDPDNSPKFPFNKKIKPKFWPLEINDKCLVAVGGGKDSIVATELLKEGGHDPTAIFSEVQKSSELVNKVIEIMGVKSLKIRRLLDKKLFQKGEVEYIGHIPISAIYAFLCLLASVLYKYSYIIIANEYSSNFSNIKYKGEDINHQWSKSSEFENLFQDYLKNFVSPDIFYFSLLRPFYEIRIAELFSKHKKYFPYFSSCNKNFRIYPSEAPSQRSEGRWCGQCPKCSFVFLLLSAFLEKSELINIFNKNLFEDKSLLPTFRDILGFGELKPFDCVGTFEESKAAFYLGAKKFKNDFIVKKFLSKAKKEKEAIKKVFETNPAPNIPNQFRFSGMKNILILGYGKEGQVTKKYIKKNFPNLKIGVADVKFSKNYLEKQKDYDIAVKTPGIPKDFMKIPYTTATNIFFSKIKNTTVGITGSKGKSTTASLIYSILKEAGKDARILGNIGNPMLSALSEPAKKEEIFVLELSSYQLSDIDFSPNIAVITNLFPEHMNYHNGLNNYYNAKKNIIRFQNKADIFVYNQKSKKLRNWASNAKNKTISFSDKINIDDSKITLLGRHNKENIGAAIAVAKIFNISDDVIEKAIEKFKPLAHRLEFVGKFKGIKFYDDAISTTPESTIMAIKSLKDIDTIFLGGEDRGYDFSQLEKTIKKYKIKNIALFPISGSRIIKSKRGLNILKVSDMEQAVKFAYKYTRPGKICLLSCASPSYSLWKNFEEKGRQFRQAVLKNSK
;
A
#
# COMPACT_ATOMS: atom_id res chain seq x y z
N MET A 1 20.26 16.01 -19.69
CA MET A 1 19.56 15.94 -21.00
C MET A 1 20.59 15.81 -22.11
N ILE A 2 20.43 14.85 -23.02
CA ILE A 2 21.26 14.77 -24.24
C ILE A 2 20.44 15.36 -25.39
N TYR A 3 20.87 16.51 -25.91
CA TYR A 3 20.39 17.07 -27.17
C TYR A 3 21.40 16.64 -28.24
N LEU A 4 20.93 16.00 -29.32
CA LEU A 4 21.77 15.55 -30.43
C LEU A 4 21.34 16.29 -31.71
N ASN A 5 22.32 16.86 -32.41
CA ASN A 5 22.19 17.65 -33.63
C ASN A 5 23.13 17.05 -34.71
N ILE A 6 22.56 16.48 -35.78
CA ILE A 6 23.01 15.32 -36.60
C ILE A 6 22.04 15.31 -37.82
N LYS A 7 22.35 15.31 -39.13
CA LYS A 7 21.35 15.77 -40.15
C LYS A 7 20.86 14.81 -41.29
N SER A 8 19.53 14.77 -41.43
CA SER A 8 18.60 14.14 -42.41
C SER A 8 19.03 13.10 -43.48
N MET A 9 18.52 11.87 -43.31
CA MET A 9 17.77 11.09 -44.33
C MET A 9 16.63 10.28 -43.68
N SER A 10 15.59 9.96 -44.45
CA SER A 10 14.46 9.11 -44.04
C SER A 10 14.34 7.84 -44.91
N ALA A 11 13.49 6.89 -44.47
CA ALA A 11 12.96 5.75 -45.26
C ALA A 11 13.88 4.56 -45.65
N ASN A 12 15.15 4.48 -45.20
CA ASN A 12 15.99 3.29 -45.44
C ASN A 12 16.26 2.38 -44.21
N THR A 13 15.82 2.75 -43.00
CA THR A 13 15.99 1.91 -41.79
C THR A 13 14.97 0.77 -41.74
N ILE A 14 15.41 -0.49 -41.81
CA ILE A 14 14.52 -1.66 -41.85
C ILE A 14 14.26 -2.22 -40.44
N ILE A 15 15.31 -2.49 -39.66
CA ILE A 15 15.21 -3.18 -38.36
C ILE A 15 16.18 -2.54 -37.34
N PHE A 16 15.72 -2.37 -36.10
CA PHE A 16 16.60 -2.19 -34.94
C PHE A 16 16.60 -3.47 -34.09
N GLU A 17 17.79 -4.01 -33.84
CA GLU A 17 18.01 -5.34 -33.28
C GLU A 17 18.76 -5.26 -31.94
N PHE A 18 18.17 -5.83 -30.89
CA PHE A 18 18.78 -6.01 -29.57
C PHE A 18 19.55 -7.34 -29.58
N THR A 19 20.84 -7.30 -29.88
CA THR A 19 21.58 -8.51 -30.31
C THR A 19 22.04 -9.38 -29.14
N SER A 20 22.65 -8.80 -28.11
CA SER A 20 23.24 -9.55 -27.00
C SER A 20 23.58 -8.67 -25.80
N TYR A 21 23.75 -9.28 -24.63
CA TYR A 21 24.51 -8.70 -23.52
C TYR A 21 25.60 -9.66 -23.06
N LYS A 22 26.64 -9.13 -22.40
CA LYS A 22 27.69 -9.92 -21.74
C LYS A 22 28.02 -9.31 -20.39
N PHE A 23 27.77 -10.05 -19.31
CA PHE A 23 28.15 -9.66 -17.95
C PHE A 23 29.50 -10.30 -17.58
N GLU A 24 30.45 -9.49 -17.12
CA GLU A 24 31.73 -9.94 -16.56
C GLU A 24 31.80 -9.53 -15.08
N PRO A 25 31.17 -10.28 -14.16
CA PRO A 25 30.96 -9.86 -12.76
C PRO A 25 32.26 -9.62 -11.99
N LYS A 26 33.29 -10.45 -12.19
CA LYS A 26 34.64 -10.26 -11.61
C LYS A 26 35.37 -9.01 -12.13
N LYS A 27 34.89 -8.40 -13.22
CA LYS A 27 35.43 -7.16 -13.82
C LYS A 27 34.46 -5.98 -13.70
N SER A 28 33.42 -6.11 -12.87
CA SER A 28 32.43 -5.07 -12.57
C SER A 28 31.76 -4.45 -13.81
N ARG A 29 31.67 -5.16 -14.95
CA ARG A 29 31.26 -4.57 -16.23
C ARG A 29 30.27 -5.42 -17.01
N ILE A 30 29.32 -4.76 -17.68
CA ILE A 30 28.32 -5.37 -18.55
C ILE A 30 28.33 -4.64 -19.90
N PHE A 31 28.36 -5.40 -20.99
CA PHE A 31 28.23 -4.90 -22.35
C PHE A 31 26.81 -5.16 -22.87
N PHE A 32 26.22 -4.19 -23.56
CA PHE A 32 24.90 -4.26 -24.20
C PHE A 32 25.04 -3.88 -25.68
N ASN A 33 24.65 -4.78 -26.58
CA ASN A 33 24.99 -4.70 -28.01
C ASN A 33 23.74 -4.56 -28.90
N TYR A 34 23.71 -3.51 -29.70
CA TYR A 34 22.61 -3.17 -30.60
C TYR A 34 23.08 -3.15 -32.05
N LYS A 35 22.16 -3.37 -32.98
CA LYS A 35 22.41 -3.26 -34.42
C LYS A 35 21.24 -2.57 -35.12
N THR A 36 21.53 -1.59 -35.96
CA THR A 36 20.55 -1.01 -36.91
C THR A 36 20.85 -1.54 -38.31
N LYS A 37 19.85 -2.13 -38.95
CA LYS A 37 19.92 -2.63 -40.32
C LYS A 37 19.22 -1.66 -41.28
N PHE A 38 19.93 -1.25 -42.32
CA PHE A 38 19.41 -0.52 -43.47
C PHE A 38 19.31 -1.48 -44.66
N LYS A 39 18.98 -0.98 -45.87
CA LYS A 39 19.04 -1.80 -47.10
C LYS A 39 20.47 -2.22 -47.42
N ASP A 40 21.40 -1.27 -47.34
CA ASP A 40 22.73 -1.38 -47.96
C ASP A 40 23.88 -1.41 -46.93
N LYS A 41 23.57 -1.23 -45.64
CA LYS A 41 24.55 -1.20 -44.54
C LYS A 41 23.97 -1.65 -43.21
N GLU A 42 24.83 -2.06 -42.28
CA GLU A 42 24.50 -2.30 -40.87
C GLU A 42 25.40 -1.45 -39.96
N ILE A 43 24.85 -0.89 -38.89
CA ILE A 43 25.61 -0.14 -37.88
C ILE A 43 25.42 -0.82 -36.52
N SER A 44 26.53 -1.14 -35.83
CA SER A 44 26.50 -1.77 -34.50
C SER A 44 26.95 -0.83 -33.40
N TYR A 45 26.34 -0.95 -32.22
CA TYR A 45 26.58 -0.11 -31.05
C TYR A 45 26.82 -0.97 -29.80
N THR A 46 27.75 -0.56 -28.95
CA THR A 46 27.96 -1.19 -27.64
C THR A 46 27.89 -0.13 -26.53
N GLU A 47 26.92 -0.26 -25.63
CA GLU A 47 26.94 0.46 -24.36
C GLU A 47 27.63 -0.39 -23.29
N THR A 48 28.47 0.22 -22.45
CA THR A 48 29.08 -0.46 -21.30
C THR A 48 28.58 0.15 -20.00
N ILE A 49 28.07 -0.69 -19.11
CA ILE A 49 27.73 -0.37 -17.72
C ILE A 49 28.88 -0.83 -16.83
N ILE A 50 29.37 0.06 -15.97
CA ILE A 50 30.37 -0.23 -14.93
C ILE A 50 29.69 -0.12 -13.56
N LEU A 51 29.81 -1.18 -12.77
CA LEU A 51 29.29 -1.34 -11.42
C LEU A 51 30.29 -0.81 -10.38
N PRO A 52 29.86 -0.44 -9.16
CA PRO A 52 30.74 0.13 -8.14
C PRO A 52 31.75 -0.88 -7.56
N SER A 53 31.46 -2.18 -7.63
CA SER A 53 32.32 -3.26 -7.14
C SER A 53 32.14 -4.52 -8.01
N PRO A 54 33.06 -5.50 -7.90
CA PRO A 54 32.76 -6.87 -8.31
C PRO A 54 31.53 -7.40 -7.56
N VAL A 55 30.87 -8.40 -8.14
CA VAL A 55 29.65 -8.99 -7.58
C VAL A 55 29.79 -10.51 -7.58
N ASP A 56 29.44 -11.15 -6.47
CA ASP A 56 29.23 -12.59 -6.43
C ASP A 56 27.77 -12.93 -6.80
N LEU A 57 27.61 -13.97 -7.61
CA LEU A 57 26.33 -14.42 -8.14
C LEU A 57 25.91 -15.78 -7.58
N SER A 58 26.70 -16.39 -6.69
CA SER A 58 26.44 -17.68 -6.02
C SER A 58 25.01 -17.84 -5.51
N GLU A 59 24.48 -16.82 -4.84
CA GLU A 59 23.13 -16.78 -4.26
C GLU A 59 22.09 -16.06 -5.15
N THR A 60 22.43 -15.71 -6.40
CA THR A 60 21.54 -15.00 -7.31
C THR A 60 20.86 -15.97 -8.27
N SER A 61 19.52 -16.01 -8.26
CA SER A 61 18.76 -16.85 -9.22
C SER A 61 19.06 -16.42 -10.67
N PRO A 62 19.52 -17.34 -11.56
CA PRO A 62 19.89 -16.97 -12.93
C PRO A 62 18.77 -16.26 -13.69
N GLY A 63 17.53 -16.74 -13.56
CA GLY A 63 16.37 -16.10 -14.22
C GLY A 63 16.01 -14.72 -13.66
N LEU A 64 16.30 -14.43 -12.39
CA LEU A 64 16.15 -13.08 -11.83
C LEU A 64 17.18 -12.12 -12.43
N LEU A 65 18.42 -12.59 -12.59
CA LEU A 65 19.49 -11.85 -13.23
C LEU A 65 19.21 -11.61 -14.71
N ASP A 66 18.78 -12.63 -15.45
CA ASP A 66 18.39 -12.52 -16.86
C ASP A 66 17.20 -11.58 -17.07
N ALA A 67 16.21 -11.57 -16.17
CA ALA A 67 15.09 -10.63 -16.22
C ALA A 67 15.57 -9.18 -16.02
N ALA A 68 16.46 -8.93 -15.05
CA ALA A 68 17.04 -7.61 -14.83
C ALA A 68 17.95 -7.16 -15.99
N LEU A 69 18.78 -8.05 -16.54
CA LEU A 69 19.71 -7.76 -17.65
C LEU A 69 18.97 -7.57 -18.98
N SER A 70 17.99 -8.41 -19.31
CA SER A 70 17.20 -8.25 -20.54
C SER A 70 16.33 -6.99 -20.50
N GLY A 71 15.70 -6.68 -19.35
CA GLY A 71 14.98 -5.42 -19.18
C GLY A 71 15.90 -4.19 -19.29
N LEU A 72 17.08 -4.24 -18.68
CA LEU A 72 18.08 -3.17 -18.81
C LEU A 72 18.58 -3.04 -20.26
N HIS A 73 18.81 -4.15 -20.97
CA HIS A 73 19.21 -4.15 -22.38
C HIS A 73 18.18 -3.41 -23.25
N ILE A 74 16.89 -3.69 -23.04
CA ILE A 74 15.81 -3.06 -23.80
C ILE A 74 15.76 -1.55 -23.52
N ILE A 75 15.66 -1.12 -22.25
CA ILE A 75 15.51 0.32 -21.95
C ILE A 75 16.73 1.16 -22.31
N LEU A 76 17.96 0.63 -22.21
CA LEU A 76 19.17 1.33 -22.66
C LEU A 76 19.16 1.51 -24.19
N GLY A 77 18.61 0.52 -24.91
CA GLY A 77 18.49 0.51 -26.37
C GLY A 77 17.67 1.65 -26.95
N ILE A 78 16.81 2.30 -26.15
CA ILE A 78 16.06 3.49 -26.56
C ILE A 78 16.99 4.62 -27.03
N SER A 79 18.21 4.69 -26.46
CA SER A 79 19.23 5.69 -26.80
C SER A 79 19.73 5.55 -28.25
N TYR A 80 19.77 4.33 -28.77
CA TYR A 80 20.28 4.00 -30.11
C TYR A 80 19.14 3.81 -31.13
N TYR A 81 17.98 3.29 -30.69
CA TYR A 81 16.75 3.27 -31.48
C TYR A 81 16.36 4.69 -31.94
N LYS A 82 16.43 5.66 -31.02
CA LYS A 82 16.09 7.08 -31.27
C LYS A 82 16.92 7.71 -32.40
N LEU A 83 18.08 7.17 -32.76
CA LEU A 83 18.93 7.71 -33.82
C LEU A 83 18.33 7.48 -35.22
N HIS A 84 17.55 6.40 -35.41
CA HIS A 84 17.15 5.94 -36.76
C HIS A 84 15.69 5.49 -36.90
N CYS A 85 14.93 5.41 -35.80
CA CYS A 85 13.49 5.10 -35.75
C CYS A 85 13.04 3.97 -36.70
N ALA A 86 13.69 2.81 -36.57
CA ALA A 86 13.35 1.64 -37.36
C ALA A 86 11.85 1.26 -37.19
N ALA A 87 11.19 0.98 -38.31
CA ALA A 87 9.77 0.60 -38.32
C ALA A 87 9.52 -0.79 -37.72
N LYS A 88 10.55 -1.65 -37.66
CA LYS A 88 10.52 -2.97 -37.02
C LYS A 88 11.62 -3.07 -35.96
N ILE A 89 11.31 -3.78 -34.88
CA ILE A 89 12.30 -4.16 -33.86
C ILE A 89 12.42 -5.68 -33.76
N LYS A 90 13.64 -6.16 -33.54
CA LYS A 90 13.94 -7.57 -33.28
C LYS A 90 14.65 -7.70 -31.93
N ILE A 91 14.13 -8.55 -31.07
CA ILE A 91 14.73 -8.90 -29.77
C ILE A 91 15.14 -10.37 -29.79
N ASN A 92 16.27 -10.69 -29.16
CA ASN A 92 16.69 -12.06 -28.92
C ASN A 92 16.14 -12.60 -27.57
N TYR A 93 14.98 -12.10 -27.15
CA TYR A 93 14.23 -12.50 -25.96
C TYR A 93 12.79 -12.82 -26.35
N SER A 94 12.20 -13.84 -25.73
CA SER A 94 10.82 -14.23 -25.99
C SER A 94 9.89 -13.64 -24.92
N LEU A 95 9.29 -12.49 -25.21
CA LEU A 95 8.36 -11.80 -24.30
C LEU A 95 6.97 -12.46 -24.28
N SER A 96 6.28 -12.37 -23.15
CA SER A 96 4.82 -12.51 -23.13
C SER A 96 4.11 -11.27 -23.69
N GLU A 97 2.84 -11.42 -24.07
CA GLU A 97 1.97 -10.35 -24.61
C GLU A 97 2.01 -9.09 -23.73
N LYS A 98 1.94 -9.26 -22.41
CA LYS A 98 1.95 -8.16 -21.42
C LYS A 98 3.29 -7.47 -21.24
N GLU A 99 4.40 -8.16 -21.47
CA GLU A 99 5.72 -7.52 -21.47
C GLU A 99 5.90 -6.67 -22.73
N ALA A 100 5.42 -7.16 -23.88
CA ALA A 100 5.42 -6.38 -25.11
C ALA A 100 4.48 -5.17 -25.04
N GLU A 101 3.31 -5.28 -24.39
CA GLU A 101 2.44 -4.15 -24.05
C GLU A 101 3.20 -3.09 -23.22
N PHE A 102 3.85 -3.51 -22.13
CA PHE A 102 4.67 -2.63 -21.29
C PHE A 102 5.79 -1.94 -22.09
N TRP A 103 6.58 -2.68 -22.85
CA TRP A 103 7.69 -2.12 -23.62
C TRP A 103 7.24 -1.18 -24.75
N THR A 104 6.13 -1.52 -25.42
CA THR A 104 5.51 -0.65 -26.43
C THR A 104 5.01 0.64 -25.80
N ALA A 105 4.37 0.58 -24.63
CA ALA A 105 3.93 1.77 -23.89
C ALA A 105 5.12 2.64 -23.42
N VAL A 106 6.18 2.02 -22.91
CA VAL A 106 7.42 2.72 -22.50
C VAL A 106 8.08 3.44 -23.67
N TYR A 107 8.12 2.85 -24.86
CA TYR A 107 8.64 3.52 -26.06
C TYR A 107 7.68 4.58 -26.60
N LYS A 108 6.37 4.31 -26.71
CA LYS A 108 5.37 5.28 -27.21
C LYS A 108 5.30 6.53 -26.33
N LYS A 109 5.06 6.36 -25.03
CA LYS A 109 4.86 7.48 -24.09
C LYS A 109 6.18 8.08 -23.61
N GLY A 110 7.21 7.26 -23.38
CA GLY A 110 8.53 7.73 -22.98
C GLY A 110 9.25 8.57 -24.04
N LEU A 111 8.88 8.43 -25.32
CA LEU A 111 9.33 9.29 -26.42
C LEU A 111 8.24 10.29 -26.89
N GLY A 112 7.20 10.54 -26.10
CA GLY A 112 6.09 11.43 -26.51
C GLY A 112 6.54 12.83 -26.94
N GLU A 113 7.44 13.46 -26.17
CA GLU A 113 8.04 14.76 -26.53
C GLU A 113 8.89 14.67 -27.81
N PHE A 114 9.58 13.55 -28.00
CA PHE A 114 10.38 13.27 -29.20
C PHE A 114 9.48 13.15 -30.44
N PHE A 115 8.33 12.46 -30.36
CA PHE A 115 7.41 12.36 -31.49
C PHE A 115 6.83 13.74 -31.84
N TYR A 116 6.38 14.48 -30.82
CA TYR A 116 5.88 15.85 -30.95
C TYR A 116 6.89 16.81 -31.61
N ARG A 117 8.11 16.94 -31.06
CA ARG A 117 9.13 17.87 -31.56
C ARG A 117 9.54 17.60 -33.01
N ASN A 118 9.57 16.33 -33.41
CA ASN A 118 9.98 15.92 -34.76
C ASN A 118 8.79 15.76 -35.72
N LYS A 119 7.57 16.14 -35.30
CA LYS A 119 6.30 16.01 -36.04
C LYS A 119 5.99 14.57 -36.50
N LEU A 120 6.57 13.58 -35.82
CA LEU A 120 6.40 12.15 -36.09
C LEU A 120 5.10 11.63 -35.48
N ASP A 121 4.52 10.59 -36.05
CA ASP A 121 3.36 9.94 -35.46
C ASP A 121 3.72 9.07 -34.24
N PRO A 122 3.09 9.24 -33.05
CA PRO A 122 3.27 8.34 -31.93
C PRO A 122 2.88 6.89 -32.23
N ASP A 123 1.99 6.61 -33.20
CA ASP A 123 1.64 5.23 -33.59
C ASP A 123 2.70 4.55 -34.48
N ASN A 124 3.71 5.30 -34.95
CA ASN A 124 4.93 4.74 -35.53
C ASN A 124 5.95 4.30 -34.46
N SER A 125 5.58 4.33 -33.17
CA SER A 125 6.39 3.76 -32.09
C SER A 125 6.55 2.23 -32.26
N PRO A 126 7.70 1.67 -31.83
CA PRO A 126 8.03 0.28 -32.11
C PRO A 126 7.17 -0.67 -31.26
N LYS A 127 6.37 -1.50 -31.94
CA LYS A 127 5.57 -2.56 -31.32
C LYS A 127 6.45 -3.77 -31.03
N PHE A 128 6.54 -4.16 -29.77
CA PHE A 128 7.40 -5.27 -29.34
C PHE A 128 6.81 -6.62 -29.75
N PRO A 129 7.60 -7.56 -30.30
CA PRO A 129 7.12 -8.89 -30.63
C PRO A 129 6.98 -9.74 -29.36
N PHE A 130 6.01 -10.66 -29.36
CA PHE A 130 5.70 -11.53 -28.23
C PHE A 130 5.26 -12.92 -28.68
N ASN A 131 5.24 -13.86 -27.75
CA ASN A 131 4.79 -15.23 -27.97
C ASN A 131 3.64 -15.59 -27.03
N LYS A 132 2.43 -15.83 -27.59
CA LYS A 132 1.21 -16.16 -26.84
C LYS A 132 1.31 -17.45 -25.99
N LYS A 133 2.31 -18.31 -26.23
CA LYS A 133 2.57 -19.50 -25.41
C LYS A 133 3.31 -19.18 -24.10
N ILE A 134 3.91 -17.99 -23.97
CA ILE A 134 4.69 -17.60 -22.79
C ILE A 134 3.80 -16.96 -21.74
N LYS A 135 3.81 -17.56 -20.55
CA LYS A 135 3.11 -17.08 -19.36
C LYS A 135 4.06 -16.23 -18.50
N PRO A 136 3.56 -15.20 -17.79
CA PRO A 136 4.36 -14.40 -16.85
C PRO A 136 5.13 -15.28 -15.84
N LYS A 137 6.40 -14.95 -15.60
CA LYS A 137 7.29 -15.61 -14.64
C LYS A 137 7.97 -14.55 -13.79
N PHE A 138 8.11 -14.82 -12.49
CA PHE A 138 8.90 -14.02 -11.57
C PHE A 138 9.74 -14.93 -10.70
N TRP A 139 10.77 -14.36 -10.10
CA TRP A 139 11.72 -15.04 -9.22
C TRP A 139 11.70 -14.36 -7.84
N PRO A 140 11.61 -15.12 -6.74
CA PRO A 140 11.57 -14.52 -5.41
C PRO A 140 12.91 -13.91 -5.03
N LEU A 141 12.88 -12.87 -4.21
CA LEU A 141 14.03 -12.29 -3.52
C LEU A 141 13.73 -12.23 -2.02
N GLU A 142 14.73 -12.39 -1.16
CA GLU A 142 14.54 -12.26 0.29
C GLU A 142 14.16 -10.82 0.66
N ILE A 143 12.92 -10.61 1.12
CA ILE A 143 12.42 -9.30 1.55
C ILE A 143 13.22 -8.81 2.76
N ASN A 144 13.86 -7.66 2.62
CA ASN A 144 14.70 -7.06 3.65
C ASN A 144 14.52 -5.53 3.71
N ASP A 145 14.91 -4.90 4.83
CA ASP A 145 14.64 -3.48 5.10
C ASP A 145 15.54 -2.49 4.32
N LYS A 146 16.49 -2.97 3.50
CA LYS A 146 17.46 -2.08 2.83
C LYS A 146 16.76 -1.18 1.81
N CYS A 147 17.06 0.12 1.90
CA CYS A 147 16.49 1.16 1.06
C CYS A 147 17.54 1.68 0.06
N LEU A 148 17.23 1.61 -1.24
CA LEU A 148 18.07 2.10 -2.33
C LEU A 148 17.47 3.40 -2.88
N VAL A 149 18.03 4.55 -2.50
CA VAL A 149 17.45 5.88 -2.82
C VAL A 149 18.12 6.53 -4.03
N ALA A 150 17.29 6.96 -4.98
CA ALA A 150 17.71 7.67 -6.18
C ALA A 150 18.24 9.09 -5.87
N VAL A 151 19.54 9.33 -6.07
CA VAL A 151 20.15 10.66 -5.86
C VAL A 151 20.60 11.30 -7.17
N GLY A 152 20.18 12.57 -7.37
CA GLY A 152 20.53 13.39 -8.54
C GLY A 152 21.11 14.76 -8.19
N GLY A 153 21.49 15.01 -6.93
CA GLY A 153 22.05 16.29 -6.47
C GLY A 153 21.05 17.45 -6.32
N GLY A 154 19.78 17.23 -6.68
CA GLY A 154 18.68 18.18 -6.51
C GLY A 154 17.96 18.05 -5.16
N LYS A 155 17.15 19.06 -4.83
CA LYS A 155 16.38 19.16 -3.57
C LYS A 155 15.52 17.94 -3.26
N ASP A 156 14.95 17.28 -4.27
CA ASP A 156 13.97 16.21 -4.11
C ASP A 156 14.62 14.93 -3.55
N SER A 157 15.76 14.53 -4.13
CA SER A 157 16.56 13.42 -3.58
C SER A 157 17.11 13.71 -2.18
N ILE A 158 17.34 14.98 -1.85
CA ILE A 158 17.76 15.42 -0.51
C ILE A 158 16.62 15.22 0.50
N VAL A 159 15.43 15.73 0.20
CA VAL A 159 14.24 15.56 1.07
C VAL A 159 13.88 14.09 1.23
N ALA A 160 13.89 13.30 0.15
CA ALA A 160 13.60 11.86 0.23
C ALA A 160 14.61 11.11 1.13
N THR A 161 15.90 11.44 1.06
CA THR A 161 16.94 10.78 1.87
C THR A 161 16.84 11.16 3.35
N GLU A 162 16.63 12.45 3.68
CA GLU A 162 16.50 12.86 5.08
C GLU A 162 15.18 12.35 5.69
N LEU A 163 14.06 12.30 4.94
CA LEU A 163 12.81 11.70 5.41
C LEU A 163 12.91 10.20 5.70
N LEU A 164 13.79 9.46 5.02
CA LEU A 164 14.07 8.05 5.32
C LEU A 164 14.85 7.91 6.63
N LYS A 165 15.84 8.79 6.85
CA LYS A 165 16.62 8.83 8.09
C LYS A 165 15.78 9.27 9.30
N GLU A 166 14.91 10.27 9.13
CA GLU A 166 13.90 10.67 10.13
C GLU A 166 12.93 9.52 10.45
N GLY A 167 12.65 8.63 9.48
CA GLY A 167 11.86 7.41 9.67
C GLY A 167 12.62 6.23 10.31
N GLY A 168 13.92 6.37 10.60
CA GLY A 168 14.75 5.31 11.18
C GLY A 168 15.25 4.27 10.17
N HIS A 169 15.30 4.59 8.88
CA HIS A 169 15.85 3.71 7.83
C HIS A 169 17.33 4.04 7.54
N ASP A 170 18.07 3.06 7.02
CA ASP A 170 19.43 3.22 6.48
C ASP A 170 19.38 3.26 4.94
N PRO A 171 19.20 4.45 4.31
CA PRO A 171 19.21 4.59 2.86
C PRO A 171 20.63 4.52 2.30
N THR A 172 20.84 3.68 1.30
CA THR A 172 22.01 3.72 0.43
C THR A 172 21.67 4.53 -0.82
N ALA A 173 22.41 5.59 -1.10
CA ALA A 173 22.27 6.37 -2.31
C ALA A 173 22.67 5.53 -3.55
N ILE A 174 21.93 5.65 -4.63
CA ILE A 174 22.38 5.25 -5.96
C ILE A 174 22.40 6.49 -6.85
N PHE A 175 23.39 6.55 -7.74
CA PHE A 175 23.49 7.57 -8.79
C PHE A 175 24.15 7.00 -10.06
N SER A 176 23.85 7.60 -11.21
CA SER A 176 24.47 7.24 -12.49
C SER A 176 25.31 8.37 -13.07
N GLU A 177 26.59 8.07 -13.32
CA GLU A 177 27.50 8.94 -14.07
C GLU A 177 27.49 8.52 -15.56
N VAL A 178 27.56 9.48 -16.49
CA VAL A 178 27.51 9.20 -17.94
C VAL A 178 28.68 9.89 -18.63
N GLN A 179 29.60 9.09 -19.19
CA GLN A 179 30.93 9.47 -19.70
C GLN A 179 31.89 10.11 -18.66
N LYS A 180 31.45 11.13 -17.91
CA LYS A 180 32.26 11.86 -16.92
C LYS A 180 31.57 11.87 -15.54
N SER A 181 32.35 12.11 -14.49
CA SER A 181 31.89 12.16 -13.10
C SER A 181 31.09 13.42 -12.78
N SER A 182 30.36 13.40 -11.66
CA SER A 182 29.59 14.57 -11.18
C SER A 182 29.93 14.90 -9.73
N GLU A 183 30.87 15.82 -9.53
CA GLU A 183 31.29 16.32 -8.21
C GLU A 183 30.10 16.81 -7.36
N LEU A 184 29.14 17.49 -7.99
CA LEU A 184 27.92 17.99 -7.32
C LEU A 184 27.09 16.86 -6.70
N VAL A 185 26.92 15.73 -7.40
CA VAL A 185 26.17 14.59 -6.87
C VAL A 185 26.96 13.89 -5.75
N ASN A 186 28.27 13.69 -5.95
CA ASN A 186 29.15 13.10 -4.94
C ASN A 186 29.15 13.96 -3.64
N LYS A 187 29.28 15.28 -3.74
CA LYS A 187 29.30 16.18 -2.56
C LYS A 187 27.96 16.27 -1.84
N VAL A 188 26.83 16.17 -2.55
CA VAL A 188 25.51 16.07 -1.91
C VAL A 188 25.37 14.76 -1.13
N ILE A 189 25.86 13.64 -1.67
CA ILE A 189 25.85 12.33 -1.00
C ILE A 189 26.76 12.31 0.24
N GLU A 190 27.92 12.97 0.17
CA GLU A 190 28.81 13.17 1.32
C GLU A 190 28.07 13.86 2.49
N ILE A 191 27.34 14.94 2.21
CA ILE A 191 26.59 15.74 3.20
C ILE A 191 25.30 15.04 3.69
N MET A 192 24.77 14.10 2.90
CA MET A 192 23.73 13.17 3.36
C MET A 192 24.26 12.23 4.45
N GLY A 193 25.56 11.89 4.44
CA GLY A 193 26.15 10.93 5.37
C GLY A 193 25.65 9.51 5.14
N VAL A 194 25.58 9.08 3.88
CA VAL A 194 25.01 7.79 3.46
C VAL A 194 25.98 6.98 2.59
N LYS A 195 25.82 5.66 2.62
CA LYS A 195 26.51 4.74 1.70
C LYS A 195 26.11 5.06 0.26
N SER A 196 26.95 4.74 -0.74
CA SER A 196 26.57 4.94 -2.14
C SER A 196 26.98 3.82 -3.10
N LEU A 197 26.13 3.58 -4.10
CA LEU A 197 26.38 2.71 -5.25
C LEU A 197 26.45 3.58 -6.52
N LYS A 198 27.65 3.70 -7.07
CA LYS A 198 27.94 4.51 -8.27
C LYS A 198 27.95 3.64 -9.52
N ILE A 199 27.02 3.86 -10.44
CA ILE A 199 26.97 3.15 -11.74
C ILE A 199 27.41 4.09 -12.86
N ARG A 200 28.47 3.75 -13.59
CA ARG A 200 28.97 4.55 -14.71
C ARG A 200 28.54 3.96 -16.06
N ARG A 201 27.87 4.78 -16.87
CA ARG A 201 27.49 4.47 -18.26
C ARG A 201 28.52 5.01 -19.23
N LEU A 202 28.99 4.15 -20.13
CA LEU A 202 29.80 4.51 -21.29
C LEU A 202 28.98 4.23 -22.55
N LEU A 203 28.38 5.29 -23.09
CA LEU A 203 27.63 5.25 -24.35
C LEU A 203 28.61 5.04 -25.51
N ASP A 204 28.16 4.37 -26.58
CA ASP A 204 28.96 4.20 -27.79
C ASP A 204 29.39 5.57 -28.38
N LYS A 205 30.64 5.70 -28.83
CA LYS A 205 31.16 6.95 -29.41
C LYS A 205 30.33 7.43 -30.60
N LYS A 206 29.71 6.52 -31.36
CA LYS A 206 28.85 6.84 -32.52
C LYS A 206 27.62 7.68 -32.14
N LEU A 207 27.16 7.62 -30.88
CA LEU A 207 26.05 8.44 -30.39
C LEU A 207 26.37 9.95 -30.31
N PHE A 208 27.66 10.32 -30.39
CA PHE A 208 28.13 11.71 -30.43
C PHE A 208 28.65 12.14 -31.82
N GLN A 209 28.70 11.23 -32.80
CA GLN A 209 29.12 11.55 -34.16
C GLN A 209 27.99 12.30 -34.90
N LYS A 210 28.36 13.27 -35.74
CA LYS A 210 27.43 13.91 -36.68
C LYS A 210 27.13 12.97 -37.86
N GLY A 211 26.19 12.05 -37.65
CA GLY A 211 25.56 11.21 -38.69
C GLY A 211 24.28 11.84 -39.28
N GLU A 212 23.25 11.01 -39.52
CA GLU A 212 22.20 11.29 -40.51
C GLU A 212 20.78 11.71 -40.05
N VAL A 213 20.41 11.90 -38.77
CA VAL A 213 19.03 12.35 -38.41
C VAL A 213 18.89 13.24 -37.16
N GLU A 214 18.25 14.41 -37.31
CA GLU A 214 18.30 15.51 -36.32
C GLU A 214 17.17 15.43 -35.30
N TYR A 215 17.01 14.28 -34.66
CA TYR A 215 15.85 14.08 -33.81
C TYR A 215 15.97 14.75 -32.44
N ILE A 216 15.39 15.95 -32.32
CA ILE A 216 15.36 16.74 -31.08
C ILE A 216 14.30 16.19 -30.12
N GLY A 217 14.62 16.05 -28.84
CA GLY A 217 13.67 15.63 -27.80
C GLY A 217 14.26 14.65 -26.80
N HIS A 218 13.67 14.61 -25.61
CA HIS A 218 14.14 13.81 -24.48
C HIS A 218 13.94 12.30 -24.72
N ILE A 219 14.84 11.50 -24.15
CA ILE A 219 14.64 10.06 -23.92
C ILE A 219 14.18 9.88 -22.46
N PRO A 220 13.48 8.79 -22.09
CA PRO A 220 12.97 8.61 -20.72
C PRO A 220 14.11 8.23 -19.74
N ILE A 221 14.96 9.20 -19.38
CA ILE A 221 16.12 9.00 -18.51
C ILE A 221 15.70 8.40 -17.16
N SER A 222 14.56 8.81 -16.59
CA SER A 222 14.06 8.25 -15.33
C SER A 222 13.64 6.78 -15.45
N ALA A 223 13.19 6.31 -16.62
CA ALA A 223 12.92 4.90 -16.85
C ALA A 223 14.22 4.09 -17.00
N ILE A 224 15.19 4.57 -17.78
CA ILE A 224 16.55 3.98 -17.82
C ILE A 224 17.10 3.82 -16.40
N TYR A 225 16.95 4.87 -15.60
CA TYR A 225 17.45 4.91 -14.24
C TYR A 225 16.73 3.96 -13.29
N ALA A 226 15.43 3.76 -13.45
CA ALA A 226 14.64 2.76 -12.72
C ALA A 226 15.17 1.33 -12.94
N PHE A 227 15.54 0.97 -14.18
CA PHE A 227 16.14 -0.33 -14.49
C PHE A 227 17.60 -0.47 -14.01
N LEU A 228 18.37 0.61 -13.92
CA LEU A 228 19.69 0.59 -13.27
C LEU A 228 19.55 0.35 -11.76
N CYS A 229 18.53 0.92 -11.13
CA CYS A 229 18.18 0.65 -9.74
C CYS A 229 17.66 -0.80 -9.55
N LEU A 230 16.92 -1.34 -10.50
CA LEU A 230 16.51 -2.75 -10.51
C LEU A 230 17.73 -3.69 -10.55
N LEU A 231 18.66 -3.46 -11.48
CA LEU A 231 19.88 -4.26 -11.57
C LEU A 231 20.66 -4.20 -10.25
N ALA A 232 20.87 -3.01 -9.68
CA ALA A 232 21.52 -2.87 -8.38
C ALA A 232 20.75 -3.57 -7.24
N SER A 233 19.41 -3.60 -7.30
CA SER A 233 18.58 -4.26 -6.29
C SER A 233 18.71 -5.78 -6.33
N VAL A 234 18.81 -6.36 -7.53
CA VAL A 234 19.12 -7.80 -7.71
C VAL A 234 20.56 -8.10 -7.26
N LEU A 235 21.55 -7.36 -7.77
CA LEU A 235 22.98 -7.65 -7.53
C LEU A 235 23.43 -7.41 -6.08
N TYR A 236 22.81 -6.48 -5.36
CA TYR A 236 23.19 -6.12 -3.98
C TYR A 236 22.09 -6.40 -2.94
N LYS A 237 21.05 -7.14 -3.35
CA LYS A 237 19.90 -7.60 -2.54
C LYS A 237 19.19 -6.46 -1.78
N TYR A 238 18.62 -5.49 -2.49
CA TYR A 238 17.74 -4.45 -1.94
C TYR A 238 16.28 -4.74 -2.30
N SER A 239 15.35 -4.60 -1.35
CA SER A 239 13.91 -4.75 -1.63
C SER A 239 13.22 -3.43 -1.99
N TYR A 240 13.71 -2.28 -1.51
CA TYR A 240 13.04 -0.99 -1.71
C TYR A 240 13.83 -0.06 -2.63
N ILE A 241 13.34 0.16 -3.86
CA ILE A 241 13.85 1.19 -4.79
C ILE A 241 13.01 2.45 -4.58
N ILE A 242 13.66 3.53 -4.13
CA ILE A 242 12.98 4.74 -3.69
C ILE A 242 13.38 5.90 -4.60
N ILE A 243 12.41 6.38 -5.39
CA ILE A 243 12.55 7.60 -6.20
C ILE A 243 11.93 8.82 -5.49
N ALA A 244 12.31 10.00 -5.96
CA ALA A 244 11.92 11.30 -5.39
C ALA A 244 11.18 12.14 -6.44
N ASN A 245 10.10 11.60 -7.02
CA ASN A 245 9.27 12.28 -8.01
C ASN A 245 7.99 12.84 -7.37
N GLU A 246 7.86 14.15 -7.48
CA GLU A 246 6.72 15.01 -7.15
C GLU A 246 5.38 14.56 -7.77
N TYR A 247 4.25 14.89 -7.13
CA TYR A 247 2.91 14.74 -7.73
C TYR A 247 2.79 15.51 -9.06
N SER A 248 3.48 16.66 -9.15
CA SER A 248 3.49 17.58 -10.30
C SER A 248 4.00 16.95 -11.61
N SER A 249 4.70 15.80 -11.55
CA SER A 249 5.17 15.07 -12.75
C SER A 249 4.06 14.34 -13.50
N ASN A 250 2.85 14.30 -12.94
CA ASN A 250 1.67 13.71 -13.56
C ASN A 250 1.03 14.58 -14.65
N PHE A 251 1.33 15.88 -14.69
CA PHE A 251 0.63 16.85 -15.52
C PHE A 251 1.21 16.91 -16.94
N SER A 252 0.39 16.58 -17.94
CA SER A 252 0.74 16.66 -19.36
C SER A 252 1.09 18.08 -19.81
N ASN A 253 1.88 18.18 -20.89
CA ASN A 253 2.29 19.45 -21.50
C ASN A 253 1.33 19.91 -22.60
N ILE A 254 0.92 19.00 -23.49
CA ILE A 254 0.15 19.31 -24.70
C ILE A 254 -0.55 18.05 -25.24
N LYS A 255 -1.67 18.22 -25.96
CA LYS A 255 -2.27 17.15 -26.77
C LYS A 255 -1.72 17.16 -28.18
N TYR A 256 -1.33 16.00 -28.70
CA TYR A 256 -0.78 15.85 -30.05
C TYR A 256 -1.25 14.55 -30.68
N LYS A 257 -1.89 14.63 -31.86
CA LYS A 257 -2.46 13.48 -32.59
C LYS A 257 -3.31 12.53 -31.72
N GLY A 258 -4.13 13.11 -30.83
CA GLY A 258 -5.00 12.35 -29.92
C GLY A 258 -4.34 11.87 -28.62
N GLU A 259 -3.01 11.87 -28.53
CA GLU A 259 -2.26 11.48 -27.33
C GLU A 259 -1.96 12.68 -26.41
N ASP A 260 -1.99 12.45 -25.09
CA ASP A 260 -1.57 13.41 -24.06
C ASP A 260 -0.04 13.32 -23.84
N ILE A 261 0.71 14.30 -24.32
CA ILE A 261 2.17 14.31 -24.28
C ILE A 261 2.66 14.90 -22.95
N ASN A 262 3.35 14.08 -22.15
CA ASN A 262 4.04 14.47 -20.93
C ASN A 262 5.56 14.27 -21.07
N HIS A 263 6.34 15.35 -21.11
CA HIS A 263 7.82 15.31 -21.18
C HIS A 263 8.46 14.57 -19.99
N GLN A 264 7.78 14.58 -18.84
CA GLN A 264 8.15 13.87 -17.62
C GLN A 264 7.43 12.52 -17.46
N TRP A 265 6.89 11.89 -18.53
CA TRP A 265 6.08 10.67 -18.38
C TRP A 265 6.75 9.56 -17.55
N SER A 266 8.06 9.35 -17.74
CA SER A 266 8.87 8.38 -16.95
C SER A 266 9.13 8.77 -15.48
N LYS A 267 8.58 9.90 -15.02
CA LYS A 267 8.46 10.32 -13.61
C LYS A 267 7.03 10.25 -13.08
N SER A 268 6.02 10.02 -13.92
CA SER A 268 4.60 10.03 -13.53
C SER A 268 4.19 8.81 -12.69
N SER A 269 3.04 8.87 -12.02
CA SER A 269 2.44 7.71 -11.37
C SER A 269 1.94 6.66 -12.36
N GLU A 270 1.71 7.00 -13.64
CA GLU A 270 1.41 5.98 -14.66
C GLU A 270 2.61 5.06 -14.86
N PHE A 271 3.79 5.63 -15.12
CA PHE A 271 5.03 4.85 -15.23
C PHE A 271 5.38 4.14 -13.92
N GLU A 272 5.17 4.77 -12.76
CA GLU A 272 5.42 4.15 -11.46
C GLU A 272 4.56 2.90 -11.23
N ASN A 273 3.26 2.95 -11.55
CA ASN A 273 2.36 1.81 -11.49
C ASN A 273 2.75 0.73 -12.51
N LEU A 274 2.95 1.11 -13.78
CA LEU A 274 3.31 0.19 -14.86
C LEU A 274 4.63 -0.54 -14.57
N PHE A 275 5.62 0.15 -14.02
CA PHE A 275 6.90 -0.46 -13.67
C PHE A 275 6.80 -1.35 -12.43
N GLN A 276 6.04 -0.97 -11.39
CA GLN A 276 5.83 -1.85 -10.24
C GLN A 276 5.05 -3.12 -10.59
N ASP A 277 4.04 -3.03 -11.46
CA ASP A 277 3.37 -4.22 -12.00
C ASP A 277 4.29 -5.02 -12.95
N TYR A 278 5.18 -4.37 -13.70
CA TYR A 278 6.20 -5.09 -14.49
C TYR A 278 7.14 -5.89 -13.58
N LEU A 279 7.72 -5.28 -12.55
CA LEU A 279 8.56 -5.96 -11.56
C LEU A 279 7.83 -7.18 -10.97
N LYS A 280 6.62 -6.96 -10.48
CA LYS A 280 5.82 -7.97 -9.77
C LYS A 280 5.42 -9.17 -10.62
N ASN A 281 5.22 -9.00 -11.93
CA ASN A 281 4.76 -10.06 -12.83
C ASN A 281 5.89 -10.72 -13.63
N PHE A 282 7.01 -10.02 -13.87
CA PHE A 282 8.06 -10.44 -14.80
C PHE A 282 9.49 -10.45 -14.23
N VAL A 283 9.70 -9.96 -13.00
CA VAL A 283 11.03 -9.94 -12.37
C VAL A 283 10.98 -10.50 -10.95
N SER A 284 10.46 -9.75 -9.98
CA SER A 284 10.29 -10.19 -8.59
C SER A 284 9.14 -9.43 -7.91
N PRO A 285 8.23 -10.10 -7.18
CA PRO A 285 7.21 -9.45 -6.36
C PRO A 285 7.78 -8.84 -5.07
N ASP A 286 9.03 -9.16 -4.75
CA ASP A 286 9.72 -8.82 -3.51
C ASP A 286 10.61 -7.56 -3.65
N ILE A 287 10.58 -6.94 -4.84
CA ILE A 287 11.18 -5.63 -5.14
C ILE A 287 10.05 -4.60 -5.31
N PHE A 288 10.19 -3.48 -4.62
CA PHE A 288 9.21 -2.41 -4.52
C PHE A 288 9.81 -1.10 -5.03
N TYR A 289 9.35 -0.66 -6.21
CA TYR A 289 9.63 0.65 -6.79
C TYR A 289 8.49 1.63 -6.49
N PHE A 290 8.80 2.73 -5.83
CA PHE A 290 7.81 3.77 -5.50
C PHE A 290 8.47 5.14 -5.34
N SER A 291 7.67 6.21 -5.50
CA SER A 291 8.11 7.56 -5.16
C SER A 291 7.65 7.97 -3.78
N LEU A 292 8.61 8.19 -2.87
CA LEU A 292 8.33 8.65 -1.51
C LEU A 292 7.69 10.04 -1.49
N LEU A 293 7.95 10.87 -2.51
CA LEU A 293 7.43 12.22 -2.64
C LEU A 293 6.19 12.33 -3.55
N ARG A 294 5.68 11.20 -4.06
CA ARG A 294 4.43 11.13 -4.85
C ARG A 294 3.23 11.85 -4.22
N PRO A 295 3.04 11.87 -2.88
CA PRO A 295 1.89 12.54 -2.29
C PRO A 295 1.95 14.07 -2.41
N PHE A 296 3.12 14.66 -2.67
CA PHE A 296 3.37 16.09 -2.50
C PHE A 296 3.61 16.81 -3.82
N TYR A 297 3.02 17.99 -3.96
CA TYR A 297 3.44 18.97 -4.96
C TYR A 297 4.85 19.49 -4.67
N GLU A 298 5.57 19.95 -5.70
CA GLU A 298 6.95 20.42 -5.64
C GLU A 298 7.13 21.62 -4.68
N ILE A 299 6.11 22.48 -4.51
CA ILE A 299 6.09 23.54 -3.49
C ILE A 299 6.17 23.02 -2.05
N ARG A 300 5.51 21.91 -1.73
CA ARG A 300 5.58 21.27 -0.40
C ARG A 300 6.92 20.57 -0.19
N ILE A 301 7.54 20.07 -1.25
CA ILE A 301 8.90 19.53 -1.20
C ILE A 301 9.92 20.67 -0.96
N ALA A 302 9.71 21.85 -1.54
CA ALA A 302 10.52 23.03 -1.26
C ALA A 302 10.37 23.53 0.20
N GLU A 303 9.18 23.44 0.80
CA GLU A 303 8.97 23.71 2.24
C GLU A 303 9.81 22.76 3.10
N LEU A 304 9.79 21.46 2.81
CA LEU A 304 10.60 20.47 3.52
C LEU A 304 12.10 20.74 3.33
N PHE A 305 12.54 20.96 2.09
CA PHE A 305 13.93 21.27 1.75
C PHE A 305 14.47 22.50 2.48
N SER A 306 13.64 23.54 2.67
CA SER A 306 14.05 24.81 3.30
C SER A 306 14.61 24.66 4.73
N LYS A 307 14.31 23.54 5.41
CA LYS A 307 14.81 23.22 6.75
C LYS A 307 16.26 22.73 6.74
N HIS A 308 16.71 22.10 5.65
CA HIS A 308 18.01 21.41 5.59
C HIS A 308 19.12 22.33 5.06
N LYS A 309 19.34 23.48 5.73
CA LYS A 309 20.23 24.57 5.27
C LYS A 309 21.66 24.11 4.89
N LYS A 310 22.17 23.04 5.50
CA LYS A 310 23.50 22.43 5.19
C LYS A 310 23.73 22.11 3.71
N TYR A 311 22.67 21.89 2.92
CA TYR A 311 22.79 21.58 1.48
C TYR A 311 22.86 22.82 0.58
N PHE A 312 22.51 24.01 1.07
CA PHE A 312 22.38 25.23 0.26
C PHE A 312 23.65 25.59 -0.54
N PRO A 313 24.88 25.42 -0.01
CA PRO A 313 26.10 25.68 -0.78
C PRO A 313 26.45 24.64 -1.86
N TYR A 314 25.71 23.53 -1.96
CA TYR A 314 26.14 22.36 -2.73
C TYR A 314 25.11 21.83 -3.75
N PHE A 315 23.82 21.85 -3.41
CA PHE A 315 22.78 21.30 -4.29
C PHE A 315 22.60 22.09 -5.60
N SER A 316 22.04 21.44 -6.64
CA SER A 316 21.45 22.13 -7.80
C SER A 316 20.44 21.26 -8.55
N SER A 317 19.48 21.92 -9.18
CA SER A 317 18.54 21.33 -10.15
C SER A 317 18.66 21.95 -11.54
N CYS A 318 19.78 22.63 -11.84
CA CYS A 318 20.02 23.31 -13.11
C CYS A 318 20.26 22.32 -14.26
N ASN A 319 19.39 22.32 -15.27
CA ASN A 319 19.47 21.43 -16.44
C ASN A 319 20.77 21.57 -17.26
N LYS A 320 21.49 22.72 -17.20
CA LYS A 320 22.79 22.89 -17.87
C LYS A 320 23.87 21.97 -17.28
N ASN A 321 23.85 21.72 -15.96
CA ASN A 321 24.84 20.92 -15.24
C ASN A 321 24.86 19.44 -15.67
N PHE A 322 23.77 18.99 -16.31
CA PHE A 322 23.54 17.60 -16.75
C PHE A 322 23.45 17.49 -18.28
N ARG A 323 24.05 18.42 -19.03
CA ARG A 323 24.22 18.32 -20.49
C ARG A 323 25.55 17.63 -20.81
N ILE A 324 25.52 16.61 -21.66
CA ILE A 324 26.72 15.98 -22.20
C ILE A 324 27.09 16.75 -23.47
N TYR A 325 28.21 17.46 -23.42
CA TYR A 325 28.79 18.13 -24.58
C TYR A 325 29.75 17.17 -25.30
N PRO A 326 29.89 17.24 -26.64
CA PRO A 326 31.01 16.66 -27.36
C PRO A 326 32.36 17.14 -26.79
N SER A 327 33.44 16.41 -27.08
CA SER A 327 34.76 16.57 -26.47
C SER A 327 35.42 17.95 -26.66
N GLU A 328 34.98 18.72 -27.65
CA GLU A 328 35.66 19.93 -28.16
C GLU A 328 34.96 21.27 -27.85
N ALA A 329 33.96 21.29 -26.94
CA ALA A 329 33.27 22.54 -26.56
C ALA A 329 33.47 22.94 -25.07
N PRO A 330 34.65 23.45 -24.66
CA PRO A 330 34.86 23.96 -23.30
C PRO A 330 33.99 25.19 -22.97
N SER A 331 33.84 26.10 -23.95
CA SER A 331 33.33 27.47 -23.79
C SER A 331 31.81 27.61 -23.55
N GLN A 332 31.06 26.50 -23.52
CA GLN A 332 29.61 26.53 -23.24
C GLN A 332 29.23 25.97 -21.87
N ARG A 333 30.21 25.70 -21.00
CA ARG A 333 29.99 25.35 -19.60
C ARG A 333 29.58 26.59 -18.82
N SER A 334 28.50 26.49 -18.03
CA SER A 334 28.20 27.55 -17.05
C SER A 334 29.12 27.40 -15.85
N GLU A 335 29.95 28.41 -15.60
CA GLU A 335 30.70 28.54 -14.35
C GLU A 335 29.70 28.72 -13.19
N GLY A 336 29.73 27.81 -12.22
CA GLY A 336 28.84 27.82 -11.06
C GLY A 336 27.62 26.87 -11.15
N ARG A 337 27.05 26.57 -9.98
CA ARG A 337 25.97 25.57 -9.78
C ARG A 337 24.63 25.95 -10.43
N TRP A 338 24.39 27.24 -10.66
CA TRP A 338 23.13 27.77 -11.16
C TRP A 338 23.41 28.77 -12.28
N CYS A 339 22.88 28.52 -13.47
CA CYS A 339 23.13 29.42 -14.61
C CYS A 339 22.27 30.69 -14.62
N GLY A 340 21.37 30.88 -13.64
CA GLY A 340 20.45 32.02 -13.51
C GLY A 340 19.39 32.19 -14.61
N GLN A 341 19.54 31.53 -15.76
CA GLN A 341 18.83 31.85 -17.00
C GLN A 341 17.75 30.83 -17.43
N CYS A 342 17.90 29.54 -17.10
CA CYS A 342 16.95 28.54 -17.60
C CYS A 342 15.66 28.48 -16.76
N PRO A 343 14.52 28.05 -17.32
CA PRO A 343 13.24 28.02 -16.59
C PRO A 343 13.29 27.23 -15.27
N LYS A 344 14.10 26.16 -15.18
CA LYS A 344 14.26 25.42 -13.92
C LYS A 344 15.04 26.19 -12.84
N CYS A 345 15.93 27.12 -13.21
CA CYS A 345 16.53 28.05 -12.24
C CYS A 345 15.45 29.01 -11.69
N SER A 346 14.74 29.71 -12.57
CA SER A 346 13.68 30.65 -12.20
C SER A 346 12.57 29.99 -11.38
N PHE A 347 12.18 28.76 -11.72
CA PHE A 347 11.17 28.00 -11.00
C PHE A 347 11.65 27.50 -9.63
N VAL A 348 12.88 27.01 -9.47
CA VAL A 348 13.37 26.61 -8.13
C VAL A 348 13.61 27.84 -7.24
N PHE A 349 14.07 28.96 -7.81
CA PHE A 349 14.13 30.24 -7.11
C PHE A 349 12.74 30.67 -6.61
N LEU A 350 11.74 30.58 -7.49
CA LEU A 350 10.33 30.87 -7.18
C LEU A 350 9.81 30.02 -6.03
N LEU A 351 9.96 28.69 -6.09
CA LEU A 351 9.52 27.79 -5.02
C LEU A 351 10.20 28.08 -3.68
N LEU A 352 11.50 28.36 -3.67
CA LEU A 352 12.24 28.63 -2.44
C LEU A 352 11.95 30.03 -1.87
N SER A 353 11.58 31.01 -2.69
CA SER A 353 11.21 32.37 -2.26
C SER A 353 10.01 32.42 -1.31
N ALA A 354 9.13 31.41 -1.38
CA ALA A 354 8.00 31.25 -0.46
C ALA A 354 8.44 30.99 1.00
N PHE A 355 9.61 30.37 1.20
CA PHE A 355 10.05 29.84 2.50
C PHE A 355 11.30 30.52 3.04
N LEU A 356 12.33 30.71 2.20
CA LEU A 356 13.61 31.30 2.59
C LEU A 356 13.57 32.83 2.65
N GLU A 357 14.46 33.44 3.42
CA GLU A 357 14.62 34.90 3.41
C GLU A 357 15.39 35.39 2.18
N LYS A 358 15.21 36.67 1.84
CA LYS A 358 15.74 37.26 0.58
C LYS A 358 17.26 37.11 0.46
N SER A 359 18.00 37.31 1.55
CA SER A 359 19.45 37.11 1.61
C SER A 359 19.85 35.64 1.40
N GLU A 360 19.18 34.71 2.08
CA GLU A 360 19.45 33.27 1.95
C GLU A 360 19.25 32.77 0.51
N LEU A 361 18.17 33.22 -0.15
CA LEU A 361 17.88 32.84 -1.51
C LEU A 361 18.89 33.42 -2.51
N ILE A 362 19.28 34.68 -2.33
CA ILE A 362 20.32 35.30 -3.17
C ILE A 362 21.66 34.56 -3.00
N ASN A 363 22.01 34.15 -1.78
CA ASN A 363 23.24 33.38 -1.50
C ASN A 363 23.23 31.95 -2.07
N ILE A 364 22.06 31.37 -2.39
CA ILE A 364 21.98 30.06 -3.08
C ILE A 364 22.30 30.20 -4.57
N PHE A 365 21.81 31.27 -5.19
CA PHE A 365 21.84 31.48 -6.65
C PHE A 365 22.92 32.47 -7.12
N ASN A 366 23.63 33.12 -6.20
CA ASN A 366 24.53 34.26 -6.41
C ASN A 366 23.89 35.44 -7.19
N LYS A 367 22.55 35.48 -7.29
CA LYS A 367 21.80 36.49 -8.05
C LYS A 367 20.36 36.59 -7.56
N ASN A 368 19.80 37.79 -7.54
CA ASN A 368 18.36 38.00 -7.36
C ASN A 368 17.63 37.84 -8.71
N LEU A 369 16.98 36.69 -8.94
CA LEU A 369 16.29 36.44 -10.20
C LEU A 369 15.00 37.26 -10.37
N PHE A 370 14.43 37.84 -9.29
CA PHE A 370 13.27 38.74 -9.40
C PHE A 370 13.62 40.18 -9.80
N GLU A 371 14.90 40.56 -9.84
CA GLU A 371 15.32 41.87 -10.38
C GLU A 371 15.83 41.76 -11.83
N ASP A 372 16.07 40.54 -12.33
CA ASP A 372 16.55 40.33 -13.69
C ASP A 372 15.44 40.55 -14.72
N LYS A 373 15.46 41.73 -15.34
CA LYS A 373 14.51 42.14 -16.39
C LYS A 373 14.47 41.16 -17.59
N SER A 374 15.56 40.45 -17.88
CA SER A 374 15.62 39.48 -18.98
C SER A 374 14.76 38.24 -18.73
N LEU A 375 14.47 37.91 -17.47
CA LEU A 375 13.65 36.76 -17.08
C LEU A 375 12.14 37.06 -17.10
N LEU A 376 11.71 38.27 -17.50
CA LEU A 376 10.30 38.66 -17.55
C LEU A 376 9.43 37.70 -18.41
N PRO A 377 9.86 37.24 -19.61
CA PRO A 377 9.12 36.23 -20.36
C PRO A 377 9.11 34.88 -19.64
N THR A 378 10.25 34.44 -19.10
CA THR A 378 10.36 33.17 -18.37
C THR A 378 9.43 33.10 -17.15
N PHE A 379 9.33 34.19 -16.38
CA PHE A 379 8.39 34.27 -15.27
C PHE A 379 6.94 34.42 -15.72
N ARG A 380 6.64 35.14 -16.81
CA ARG A 380 5.30 35.17 -17.43
C ARG A 380 4.82 33.75 -17.74
N ASP A 381 5.67 32.96 -18.37
CA ASP A 381 5.33 31.63 -18.88
C ASP A 381 5.25 30.59 -17.75
N ILE A 382 6.15 30.66 -16.75
CA ILE A 382 6.08 29.84 -15.53
C ILE A 382 4.83 30.15 -14.69
N LEU A 383 4.41 31.41 -14.59
CA LEU A 383 3.21 31.81 -13.85
C LEU A 383 1.90 31.53 -14.62
N GLY A 384 1.95 30.96 -15.82
CA GLY A 384 0.76 30.69 -16.64
C GLY A 384 0.07 31.96 -17.14
N PHE A 385 0.87 32.98 -17.48
CA PHE A 385 0.44 34.21 -18.16
C PHE A 385 0.95 34.28 -19.62
N GLY A 386 1.51 33.19 -20.14
CA GLY A 386 1.96 33.01 -21.52
C GLY A 386 1.31 31.78 -22.17
N GLU A 387 1.52 31.60 -23.47
CA GLU A 387 0.78 30.63 -24.31
C GLU A 387 1.14 29.17 -24.05
N LEU A 388 2.39 28.88 -23.67
CA LEU A 388 2.91 27.52 -23.51
C LEU A 388 3.73 27.36 -22.22
N LYS A 389 3.48 26.27 -21.50
CA LYS A 389 4.29 25.86 -20.34
C LYS A 389 5.69 25.41 -20.81
N PRO A 390 6.80 25.90 -20.23
CA PRO A 390 8.14 25.43 -20.58
C PRO A 390 8.33 23.92 -20.38
N PHE A 391 8.93 23.24 -21.36
CA PHE A 391 9.30 21.81 -21.31
C PHE A 391 10.47 21.50 -20.34
N ASP A 392 10.83 22.41 -19.43
CA ASP A 392 12.07 22.38 -18.63
C ASP A 392 11.91 21.71 -17.24
N CYS A 393 11.04 20.69 -17.13
CA CYS A 393 10.72 19.99 -15.86
C CYS A 393 10.22 20.92 -14.72
N VAL A 394 9.33 21.86 -15.01
CA VAL A 394 8.71 22.78 -14.01
C VAL A 394 7.32 22.29 -13.54
N GLY A 395 6.95 22.61 -12.30
CA GLY A 395 5.68 22.22 -11.65
C GLY A 395 4.43 22.89 -12.25
N THR A 396 3.29 22.86 -11.55
CA THR A 396 2.04 23.40 -12.09
C THR A 396 1.97 24.94 -12.04
N PHE A 397 1.00 25.52 -12.75
CA PHE A 397 0.75 26.95 -12.69
C PHE A 397 0.20 27.38 -11.33
N GLU A 398 -0.62 26.54 -10.68
CA GLU A 398 -1.12 26.80 -9.33
C GLU A 398 0.03 26.81 -8.30
N GLU A 399 0.97 25.87 -8.38
CA GLU A 399 2.17 25.88 -7.53
C GLU A 399 3.00 27.14 -7.74
N SER A 400 3.22 27.52 -9.00
CA SER A 400 4.00 28.68 -9.39
C SER A 400 3.37 29.97 -8.85
N LYS A 401 2.04 30.12 -9.00
CA LYS A 401 1.27 31.26 -8.46
C LYS A 401 1.24 31.26 -6.94
N ALA A 402 1.11 30.11 -6.28
CA ALA A 402 1.12 29.99 -4.82
C ALA A 402 2.49 30.37 -4.23
N ALA A 403 3.58 29.83 -4.80
CA ALA A 403 4.94 30.17 -4.40
C ALA A 403 5.24 31.67 -4.63
N PHE A 404 4.83 32.22 -5.78
CA PHE A 404 4.92 33.65 -6.06
C PHE A 404 4.20 34.50 -5.01
N TYR A 405 2.95 34.17 -4.69
CA TYR A 405 2.15 34.92 -3.73
C TYR A 405 2.75 34.89 -2.31
N LEU A 406 3.27 33.73 -1.89
CA LEU A 406 3.92 33.56 -0.58
C LEU A 406 5.26 34.33 -0.51
N GLY A 407 6.08 34.25 -1.56
CA GLY A 407 7.36 34.96 -1.62
C GLY A 407 7.23 36.47 -1.79
N ALA A 408 6.21 36.95 -2.51
CA ALA A 408 6.07 38.36 -2.90
C ALA A 408 6.14 39.38 -1.76
N LYS A 409 5.77 39.01 -0.52
CA LYS A 409 5.94 39.90 0.66
C LYS A 409 7.42 40.28 0.89
N LYS A 410 8.34 39.33 0.70
CA LYS A 410 9.79 39.49 0.95
C LYS A 410 10.50 40.22 -0.20
N PHE A 411 9.95 40.12 -1.40
CA PHE A 411 10.51 40.66 -2.65
C PHE A 411 9.63 41.77 -3.26
N LYS A 412 8.80 42.43 -2.45
CA LYS A 412 7.75 43.39 -2.90
C LYS A 412 8.25 44.55 -3.77
N ASN A 413 9.53 44.91 -3.65
CA ASN A 413 10.14 46.04 -4.33
C ASN A 413 10.76 45.65 -5.69
N ASP A 414 10.82 44.36 -6.01
CA ASP A 414 11.65 43.82 -7.08
C ASP A 414 10.90 43.80 -8.42
N PHE A 415 11.61 43.97 -9.53
CA PHE A 415 11.04 44.23 -10.85
C PHE A 415 9.97 43.20 -11.30
N ILE A 416 10.29 41.91 -11.25
CA ILE A 416 9.37 40.82 -11.65
C ILE A 416 8.16 40.78 -10.72
N VAL A 417 8.35 41.03 -9.42
CA VAL A 417 7.26 41.03 -8.44
C VAL A 417 6.31 42.19 -8.71
N LYS A 418 6.83 43.41 -8.87
CA LYS A 418 6.05 44.61 -9.26
C LYS A 418 5.25 44.40 -10.55
N LYS A 419 5.79 43.67 -11.54
CA LYS A 419 5.11 43.44 -12.84
C LYS A 419 3.99 42.39 -12.80
N PHE A 420 4.01 41.43 -11.88
CA PHE A 420 3.01 40.35 -11.83
C PHE A 420 2.14 40.30 -10.56
N LEU A 421 2.48 41.01 -9.47
CA LEU A 421 1.73 40.93 -8.20
C LEU A 421 0.26 41.35 -8.32
N SER A 422 -0.07 42.31 -9.19
CA SER A 422 -1.46 42.68 -9.48
C SER A 422 -2.22 41.65 -10.33
N LYS A 423 -1.51 40.81 -11.10
CA LYS A 423 -2.09 39.73 -11.92
C LYS A 423 -2.23 38.42 -11.13
N ALA A 424 -1.37 38.20 -10.13
CA ALA A 424 -1.41 37.06 -9.22
C ALA A 424 -2.50 37.22 -8.15
N LYS A 425 -3.77 36.99 -8.53
CA LYS A 425 -4.92 37.02 -7.62
C LYS A 425 -4.71 36.13 -6.38
N LYS A 426 -5.21 36.57 -5.23
CA LYS A 426 -5.12 35.84 -3.95
C LYS A 426 -6.13 34.69 -3.86
N GLU A 427 -5.93 33.65 -4.65
CA GLU A 427 -6.73 32.43 -4.61
C GLU A 427 -6.31 31.56 -3.41
N LYS A 428 -6.80 31.91 -2.21
CA LYS A 428 -6.53 31.19 -0.94
C LYS A 428 -6.74 29.67 -1.08
N GLU A 429 -7.73 29.27 -1.86
CA GLU A 429 -8.14 27.88 -2.06
C GLU A 429 -7.19 27.13 -3.01
N ALA A 430 -6.72 27.77 -4.08
CA ALA A 430 -5.66 27.24 -4.93
C ALA A 430 -4.33 27.08 -4.15
N ILE A 431 -4.02 28.02 -3.26
CA ILE A 431 -2.88 27.89 -2.33
C ILE A 431 -3.09 26.69 -1.40
N LYS A 432 -4.28 26.47 -0.81
CA LYS A 432 -4.53 25.28 0.02
C LYS A 432 -4.30 23.98 -0.78
N LYS A 433 -4.90 23.87 -1.97
CA LYS A 433 -4.85 22.69 -2.86
C LYS A 433 -3.42 22.19 -3.11
N VAL A 434 -2.43 23.08 -3.28
CA VAL A 434 -1.04 22.68 -3.55
C VAL A 434 -0.24 22.26 -2.31
N PHE A 435 -0.80 22.37 -1.10
CA PHE A 435 -0.23 21.76 0.12
C PHE A 435 -0.95 20.47 0.55
N GLU A 436 -2.10 20.15 -0.06
CA GLU A 436 -2.84 18.91 0.20
C GLU A 436 -2.05 17.67 -0.26
N THR A 437 -2.35 16.53 0.37
CA THR A 437 -1.59 15.29 0.22
C THR A 437 -2.36 14.30 -0.67
N ASN A 438 -1.71 13.83 -1.73
CA ASN A 438 -2.33 13.07 -2.82
C ASN A 438 -2.16 11.54 -2.64
N PRO A 439 -3.07 10.70 -3.18
CA PRO A 439 -2.94 9.24 -3.11
C PRO A 439 -1.68 8.71 -3.81
N ALA A 440 -0.94 7.85 -3.12
CA ALA A 440 0.28 7.20 -3.62
C ALA A 440 0.26 5.69 -3.25
N PRO A 441 -0.43 4.84 -4.03
CA PRO A 441 -0.75 3.46 -3.63
C PRO A 441 0.49 2.56 -3.50
N ASN A 442 1.55 2.82 -4.26
CA ASN A 442 2.76 1.99 -4.30
C ASN A 442 3.64 2.15 -3.06
N ILE A 443 3.45 3.20 -2.24
CA ILE A 443 4.26 3.45 -1.04
C ILE A 443 3.96 2.35 0.00
N PRO A 444 4.95 1.50 0.36
CA PRO A 444 4.77 0.45 1.37
C PRO A 444 4.41 1.04 2.73
N ASN A 445 3.59 0.32 3.50
CA ASN A 445 2.95 0.88 4.70
C ASN A 445 3.93 1.42 5.76
N GLN A 446 5.17 0.90 5.85
CA GLN A 446 6.17 1.46 6.77
C GLN A 446 6.61 2.90 6.43
N PHE A 447 6.48 3.34 5.18
CA PHE A 447 6.93 4.66 4.70
C PHE A 447 5.80 5.69 4.56
N ARG A 448 4.52 5.30 4.71
CA ARG A 448 3.35 6.17 4.42
C ARG A 448 3.21 7.41 5.34
N PHE A 449 4.03 7.53 6.39
CA PHE A 449 4.04 8.71 7.28
C PHE A 449 5.20 9.68 7.01
N SER A 450 6.14 9.36 6.11
CA SER A 450 7.25 10.25 5.73
C SER A 450 6.73 11.55 5.12
N GLY A 451 7.20 12.71 5.62
CA GLY A 451 6.83 14.04 5.12
C GLY A 451 5.41 14.50 5.49
N MET A 452 4.68 13.73 6.28
CA MET A 452 3.37 14.12 6.81
C MET A 452 3.53 15.07 8.00
N LYS A 453 2.58 16.00 8.17
CA LYS A 453 2.55 16.98 9.27
C LYS A 453 1.47 16.66 10.29
N ASN A 454 0.35 16.11 9.83
CA ASN A 454 -0.83 15.84 10.62
C ASN A 454 -1.54 14.56 10.15
N ILE A 455 -2.17 13.87 11.10
CA ILE A 455 -2.72 12.52 10.91
C ILE A 455 -4.07 12.37 11.58
N LEU A 456 -5.08 11.90 10.84
CA LEU A 456 -6.45 11.75 11.34
C LEU A 456 -6.74 10.30 11.74
N ILE A 457 -7.12 10.08 12.99
CA ILE A 457 -7.66 8.80 13.43
C ILE A 457 -9.16 8.80 13.17
N LEU A 458 -9.60 7.99 12.20
CA LEU A 458 -10.98 7.97 11.72
C LEU A 458 -11.71 6.74 12.31
N GLY A 459 -12.61 7.02 13.26
CA GLY A 459 -13.21 6.09 14.21
C GLY A 459 -12.34 5.89 15.46
N TYR A 460 -12.95 5.98 16.64
CA TYR A 460 -12.25 6.12 17.93
C TYR A 460 -12.73 5.13 19.00
N GLY A 461 -13.14 3.93 18.58
CA GLY A 461 -13.31 2.76 19.46
C GLY A 461 -11.98 2.21 20.00
N LYS A 462 -12.00 0.99 20.57
CA LYS A 462 -10.84 0.32 21.21
C LYS A 462 -9.58 0.37 20.31
N GLU A 463 -9.73 0.09 19.02
CA GLU A 463 -8.61 0.14 18.06
C GLU A 463 -8.08 1.56 17.84
N GLY A 464 -8.93 2.54 17.51
CA GLY A 464 -8.51 3.93 17.28
C GLY A 464 -7.81 4.58 18.49
N GLN A 465 -8.19 4.18 19.71
CA GLN A 465 -7.51 4.62 20.93
C GLN A 465 -6.10 4.00 21.08
N VAL A 466 -5.92 2.73 20.72
CA VAL A 466 -4.59 2.08 20.67
C VAL A 466 -3.74 2.69 19.54
N THR A 467 -4.32 2.93 18.37
CA THR A 467 -3.69 3.66 17.26
C THR A 467 -3.19 5.03 17.72
N LYS A 468 -3.96 5.79 18.51
CA LYS A 468 -3.51 7.09 19.04
C LYS A 468 -2.28 6.97 19.94
N LYS A 469 -2.26 5.96 20.82
CA LYS A 469 -1.10 5.67 21.69
C LYS A 469 0.13 5.27 20.85
N TYR A 470 -0.04 4.39 19.88
CA TYR A 470 1.02 3.93 18.99
C TYR A 470 1.62 5.08 18.16
N ILE A 471 0.79 5.91 17.52
CA ILE A 471 1.27 7.05 16.72
C ILE A 471 1.95 8.10 17.61
N LYS A 472 1.40 8.43 18.80
CA LYS A 472 2.05 9.37 19.72
C LYS A 472 3.42 8.88 20.21
N LYS A 473 3.59 7.56 20.40
CA LYS A 473 4.88 6.96 20.82
C LYS A 473 5.92 6.97 19.70
N ASN A 474 5.54 6.59 18.48
CA ASN A 474 6.50 6.33 17.39
C ASN A 474 6.70 7.51 16.43
N PHE A 475 5.76 8.46 16.37
CA PHE A 475 5.79 9.61 15.47
C PHE A 475 5.43 10.91 16.23
N PRO A 476 6.22 11.30 17.25
CA PRO A 476 5.87 12.39 18.17
C PRO A 476 5.68 13.75 17.49
N ASN A 477 6.30 13.96 16.32
CA ASN A 477 6.21 15.20 15.54
C ASN A 477 4.88 15.36 14.76
N LEU A 478 4.06 14.31 14.64
CA LEU A 478 2.79 14.37 13.92
C LEU A 478 1.67 14.98 14.77
N LYS A 479 0.94 15.97 14.23
CA LYS A 479 -0.26 16.51 14.87
C LYS A 479 -1.44 15.53 14.71
N ILE A 480 -1.80 14.84 15.78
CA ILE A 480 -2.82 13.78 15.75
C ILE A 480 -4.24 14.33 15.97
N GLY A 481 -5.08 14.25 14.94
CA GLY A 481 -6.51 14.50 15.01
C GLY A 481 -7.35 13.25 15.30
N VAL A 482 -8.61 13.46 15.67
CA VAL A 482 -9.61 12.39 15.87
C VAL A 482 -10.94 12.83 15.26
N ALA A 483 -11.59 11.92 14.54
CA ALA A 483 -12.95 12.08 14.03
C ALA A 483 -13.73 10.77 14.16
N ASP A 484 -14.92 10.84 14.77
CA ASP A 484 -15.83 9.71 14.99
C ASP A 484 -17.27 10.25 14.98
N VAL A 485 -18.24 9.44 14.55
CA VAL A 485 -19.66 9.80 14.50
C VAL A 485 -20.21 10.21 15.88
N LYS A 486 -19.63 9.68 16.97
CA LYS A 486 -19.95 10.06 18.36
C LYS A 486 -19.60 11.51 18.71
N PHE A 487 -18.72 12.15 17.95
CA PHE A 487 -18.29 13.54 18.19
C PHE A 487 -18.95 14.54 17.23
N SER A 488 -19.43 14.10 16.07
CA SER A 488 -20.17 14.94 15.11
C SER A 488 -20.81 14.07 14.02
N LYS A 489 -22.02 14.43 13.56
CA LYS A 489 -22.62 13.83 12.36
C LYS A 489 -21.74 14.05 11.11
N ASN A 490 -21.06 15.20 11.03
CA ASN A 490 -20.24 15.61 9.90
C ASN A 490 -18.76 15.22 10.06
N TYR A 491 -18.43 14.24 10.93
CA TYR A 491 -17.05 13.86 11.25
C TYR A 491 -16.16 13.54 10.03
N LEU A 492 -16.75 13.02 8.94
CA LEU A 492 -16.05 12.72 7.68
C LEU A 492 -15.49 13.96 6.96
N GLU A 493 -16.02 15.16 7.21
CA GLU A 493 -15.52 16.40 6.60
C GLU A 493 -14.14 16.80 7.12
N LYS A 494 -13.83 16.45 8.38
CA LYS A 494 -12.53 16.77 9.00
C LYS A 494 -11.34 16.17 8.25
N GLN A 495 -11.55 15.21 7.34
CA GLN A 495 -10.50 14.65 6.48
C GLN A 495 -9.74 15.74 5.71
N LYS A 496 -10.42 16.78 5.22
CA LYS A 496 -9.83 17.86 4.38
C LYS A 496 -8.75 18.70 5.09
N ASP A 497 -8.52 18.48 6.38
CA ASP A 497 -7.59 19.24 7.22
C ASP A 497 -6.38 18.41 7.67
N TYR A 498 -6.21 17.18 7.15
CA TYR A 498 -5.11 16.26 7.48
C TYR A 498 -4.50 15.61 6.23
N ASP A 499 -3.20 15.30 6.30
CA ASP A 499 -2.45 14.68 5.20
C ASP A 499 -2.82 13.21 4.95
N ILE A 500 -3.03 12.46 6.03
CA ILE A 500 -3.27 11.02 5.98
C ILE A 500 -4.21 10.57 7.11
N ALA A 501 -5.06 9.59 6.83
CA ALA A 501 -5.90 8.95 7.83
C ALA A 501 -5.37 7.56 8.25
N VAL A 502 -5.56 7.20 9.52
CA VAL A 502 -5.63 5.78 9.92
C VAL A 502 -7.11 5.44 10.10
N LYS A 503 -7.63 4.65 9.15
CA LYS A 503 -9.03 4.23 9.09
C LYS A 503 -9.25 3.01 9.98
N THR A 504 -10.27 3.05 10.84
CA THR A 504 -10.73 1.84 11.55
C THR A 504 -11.65 0.98 10.65
N PRO A 505 -11.67 -0.35 10.81
CA PRO A 505 -12.41 -1.27 9.93
C PRO A 505 -13.91 -1.01 9.79
N GLY A 506 -14.55 -0.39 10.79
CA GLY A 506 -15.98 -0.06 10.74
C GLY A 506 -16.37 0.95 9.65
N ILE A 507 -15.40 1.61 9.02
CA ILE A 507 -15.62 2.68 8.03
C ILE A 507 -15.37 2.13 6.61
N PRO A 508 -16.37 2.19 5.70
CA PRO A 508 -16.18 1.84 4.29
C PRO A 508 -15.05 2.62 3.64
N LYS A 509 -14.28 1.96 2.77
CA LYS A 509 -13.22 2.60 1.97
C LYS A 509 -13.74 3.77 1.12
N ASP A 510 -15.00 3.70 0.70
CA ASP A 510 -15.65 4.67 -0.21
C ASP A 510 -15.95 6.01 0.47
N PHE A 511 -15.77 6.11 1.80
CA PHE A 511 -15.88 7.38 2.56
C PHE A 511 -14.52 8.10 2.74
N MET A 512 -13.43 7.51 2.26
CA MET A 512 -12.09 8.09 2.38
C MET A 512 -11.85 9.16 1.32
N LYS A 513 -11.61 10.39 1.77
CA LYS A 513 -11.39 11.58 0.91
C LYS A 513 -9.91 12.01 0.84
N ILE A 514 -9.06 11.42 1.68
CA ILE A 514 -7.61 11.64 1.74
C ILE A 514 -6.87 10.29 1.71
N PRO A 515 -5.55 10.27 1.47
CA PRO A 515 -4.73 9.06 1.61
C PRO A 515 -4.90 8.40 2.97
N TYR A 516 -4.77 7.07 3.03
CA TYR A 516 -4.96 6.34 4.29
C TYR A 516 -4.20 5.02 4.40
N THR A 517 -4.19 4.50 5.62
CA THR A 517 -3.83 3.12 5.96
C THR A 517 -4.74 2.61 7.10
N THR A 518 -4.49 1.40 7.61
CA THR A 518 -5.25 0.76 8.69
C THR A 518 -4.32 0.28 9.80
N ALA A 519 -4.85 0.08 11.01
CA ALA A 519 -4.09 -0.49 12.12
C ALA A 519 -3.52 -1.88 11.79
N THR A 520 -4.25 -2.67 10.98
CA THR A 520 -3.82 -3.98 10.47
C THR A 520 -2.60 -3.86 9.56
N ASN A 521 -2.59 -2.94 8.58
CA ASN A 521 -1.44 -2.79 7.68
C ASN A 521 -0.19 -2.25 8.38
N ILE A 522 -0.36 -1.33 9.33
CA ILE A 522 0.75 -0.82 10.16
C ILE A 522 1.36 -1.96 11.00
N PHE A 523 0.54 -2.86 11.53
CA PHE A 523 1.00 -4.05 12.26
C PHE A 523 1.82 -4.98 11.37
N PHE A 524 1.25 -5.44 10.25
CA PHE A 524 1.95 -6.35 9.33
C PHE A 524 3.22 -5.75 8.72
N SER A 525 3.32 -4.43 8.54
CA SER A 525 4.54 -3.77 8.04
C SER A 525 5.68 -3.63 9.07
N LYS A 526 5.52 -4.17 10.29
CA LYS A 526 6.52 -4.04 11.37
C LYS A 526 6.83 -5.36 12.11
N ILE A 527 5.98 -6.38 12.02
CA ILE A 527 6.28 -7.69 12.60
C ILE A 527 7.13 -8.57 11.67
N LYS A 528 8.00 -9.41 12.26
CA LYS A 528 8.68 -10.52 11.58
C LYS A 528 8.36 -11.89 12.19
N ASN A 529 7.43 -11.89 13.15
CA ASN A 529 6.91 -13.04 13.89
C ASN A 529 5.99 -13.91 13.03
N THR A 530 5.96 -15.21 13.32
CA THR A 530 5.02 -16.15 12.71
C THR A 530 3.57 -15.74 13.01
N THR A 531 2.76 -15.59 11.95
CA THR A 531 1.35 -15.20 12.06
C THR A 531 0.40 -16.32 11.67
N VAL A 532 -0.59 -16.58 12.53
CA VAL A 532 -1.76 -17.42 12.24
C VAL A 532 -2.98 -16.51 12.12
N GLY A 533 -3.49 -16.27 10.92
CA GLY A 533 -4.65 -15.42 10.70
C GLY A 533 -5.92 -16.23 10.39
N ILE A 534 -6.96 -16.04 11.20
CA ILE A 534 -8.22 -16.77 11.10
C ILE A 534 -9.32 -15.84 10.57
N THR A 535 -9.99 -16.24 9.49
CA THR A 535 -11.24 -15.62 9.04
C THR A 535 -12.30 -16.66 8.62
N GLY A 536 -13.43 -16.16 8.18
CA GLY A 536 -14.63 -16.91 7.83
C GLY A 536 -15.90 -16.18 8.28
N SER A 537 -17.07 -16.75 8.01
CA SER A 537 -18.35 -16.18 8.40
C SER A 537 -18.61 -16.44 9.90
N LYS A 538 -18.86 -17.71 10.28
CA LYS A 538 -19.00 -18.15 11.67
C LYS A 538 -17.73 -18.90 12.15
N GLY A 539 -17.63 -19.21 13.44
CA GLY A 539 -16.55 -20.05 14.02
C GLY A 539 -15.25 -19.31 14.38
N LYS A 540 -14.83 -18.31 13.59
CA LYS A 540 -13.58 -17.51 13.74
C LYS A 540 -12.97 -17.46 15.15
N SER A 541 -13.68 -16.84 16.09
CA SER A 541 -13.18 -16.60 17.45
C SER A 541 -12.92 -17.89 18.22
N THR A 542 -13.75 -18.91 18.03
CA THR A 542 -13.57 -20.22 18.69
C THR A 542 -12.33 -20.91 18.13
N THR A 543 -12.14 -20.93 16.81
CA THR A 543 -10.93 -21.49 16.17
C THR A 543 -9.66 -20.75 16.60
N ALA A 544 -9.69 -19.41 16.62
CA ALA A 544 -8.55 -18.60 17.08
C ALA A 544 -8.20 -18.88 18.56
N SER A 545 -9.20 -18.99 19.43
CA SER A 545 -9.00 -19.34 20.84
C SER A 545 -8.51 -20.78 21.04
N LEU A 546 -9.00 -21.75 20.27
CA LEU A 546 -8.52 -23.14 20.29
C LEU A 546 -7.06 -23.22 19.88
N ILE A 547 -6.67 -22.58 18.77
CA ILE A 547 -5.28 -22.50 18.30
C ILE A 547 -4.38 -21.91 19.40
N TYR A 548 -4.79 -20.78 19.99
CA TYR A 548 -4.06 -20.15 21.10
C TYR A 548 -3.93 -21.09 22.32
N SER A 549 -4.99 -21.81 22.69
CA SER A 549 -4.99 -22.75 23.81
C SER A 549 -4.04 -23.94 23.59
N ILE A 550 -4.06 -24.53 22.39
CA ILE A 550 -3.16 -25.62 22.00
C ILE A 550 -1.70 -25.14 21.99
N LEU A 551 -1.42 -23.95 21.44
CA LEU A 551 -0.08 -23.35 21.47
C LEU A 551 0.43 -23.15 22.90
N LYS A 552 -0.41 -22.67 23.83
CA LYS A 552 -0.03 -22.46 25.24
C LYS A 552 0.16 -23.76 26.02
N GLU A 553 -0.70 -24.77 25.85
CA GLU A 553 -0.49 -26.09 26.47
C GLU A 553 0.77 -26.79 25.90
N ALA A 554 1.11 -26.53 24.64
CA ALA A 554 2.37 -26.96 24.00
C ALA A 554 3.60 -26.09 24.37
N GLY A 555 3.50 -25.22 25.37
CA GLY A 555 4.59 -24.38 25.87
C GLY A 555 5.11 -23.31 24.89
N LYS A 556 4.42 -23.07 23.75
CA LYS A 556 4.83 -22.05 22.78
C LYS A 556 4.43 -20.67 23.28
N ASP A 557 5.30 -19.67 23.07
CA ASP A 557 4.87 -18.29 23.31
C ASP A 557 3.98 -17.78 22.18
N ALA A 558 2.93 -17.07 22.57
CA ALA A 558 1.84 -16.68 21.70
C ALA A 558 1.00 -15.55 22.33
N ARG A 559 0.50 -14.65 21.49
CA ARG A 559 -0.49 -13.62 21.84
C ARG A 559 -1.66 -13.65 20.86
N ILE A 560 -2.88 -13.42 21.38
CA ILE A 560 -4.12 -13.38 20.59
C ILE A 560 -4.57 -11.94 20.36
N LEU A 561 -4.78 -11.57 19.09
CA LEU A 561 -4.98 -10.18 18.63
C LEU A 561 -6.09 -10.06 17.57
N GLY A 562 -6.48 -8.83 17.26
CA GLY A 562 -7.42 -8.50 16.18
C GLY A 562 -8.81 -8.17 16.71
N ASN A 563 -9.85 -8.83 16.19
CA ASN A 563 -11.24 -8.62 16.67
C ASN A 563 -11.46 -9.09 18.11
N ILE A 564 -10.64 -10.03 18.59
CA ILE A 564 -10.65 -10.56 19.97
C ILE A 564 -9.28 -10.38 20.61
N GLY A 565 -9.21 -10.46 21.94
CA GLY A 565 -8.00 -10.09 22.67
C GLY A 565 -7.72 -8.59 22.53
N ASN A 566 -6.52 -8.25 22.08
CA ASN A 566 -6.07 -6.85 21.96
C ASN A 566 -5.96 -6.36 20.49
N PRO A 567 -6.24 -5.07 20.22
CA PRO A 567 -6.05 -4.49 18.89
C PRO A 567 -4.58 -4.59 18.48
N MET A 568 -4.31 -4.95 17.22
CA MET A 568 -2.99 -5.45 16.78
C MET A 568 -1.80 -4.54 17.14
N LEU A 569 -1.97 -3.22 17.08
CA LEU A 569 -0.90 -2.25 17.44
C LEU A 569 -0.52 -2.22 18.92
N SER A 570 -1.24 -2.90 19.82
CA SER A 570 -0.78 -3.10 21.19
C SER A 570 0.48 -3.97 21.24
N ALA A 571 0.59 -4.96 20.36
CA ALA A 571 1.77 -5.84 20.28
C ALA A 571 3.01 -5.16 19.67
N LEU A 572 2.88 -3.92 19.19
CA LEU A 572 4.01 -3.03 18.84
C LEU A 572 4.28 -1.97 19.94
N SER A 573 3.50 -1.97 21.02
CA SER A 573 3.69 -1.03 22.14
C SER A 573 4.64 -1.60 23.20
N GLU A 574 4.64 -2.93 23.36
CA GLU A 574 5.54 -3.76 24.16
C GLU A 574 6.49 -4.52 23.21
N PRO A 575 7.70 -4.91 23.64
CA PRO A 575 8.54 -5.81 22.85
C PRO A 575 7.85 -7.16 22.57
N ALA A 576 7.89 -7.61 21.33
CA ALA A 576 7.56 -8.99 20.96
C ALA A 576 8.81 -9.86 21.09
N LYS A 577 8.67 -11.09 21.59
CA LYS A 577 9.80 -12.05 21.55
C LYS A 577 9.94 -12.54 20.10
N LYS A 578 11.18 -12.80 19.65
CA LYS A 578 11.48 -13.18 18.26
C LYS A 578 10.66 -14.38 17.75
N GLU A 579 10.41 -15.35 18.61
CA GLU A 579 9.73 -16.62 18.28
C GLU A 579 8.24 -16.64 18.62
N GLU A 580 7.70 -15.52 19.13
CA GLU A 580 6.31 -15.44 19.57
C GLU A 580 5.32 -15.56 18.40
N ILE A 581 4.27 -16.37 18.56
CA ILE A 581 3.27 -16.64 17.53
C ILE A 581 2.06 -15.70 17.71
N PHE A 582 1.76 -14.89 16.69
CA PHE A 582 0.57 -14.03 16.72
C PHE A 582 -0.65 -14.73 16.12
N VAL A 583 -1.66 -14.97 16.95
CA VAL A 583 -2.94 -15.57 16.56
C VAL A 583 -3.96 -14.44 16.33
N LEU A 584 -4.35 -14.22 15.07
CA LEU A 584 -5.06 -13.03 14.62
C LEU A 584 -6.50 -13.38 14.20
N GLU A 585 -7.54 -12.84 14.86
CA GLU A 585 -8.89 -12.90 14.29
C GLU A 585 -9.13 -11.73 13.33
N LEU A 586 -9.32 -12.05 12.05
CA LEU A 586 -9.41 -11.09 10.94
C LEU A 586 -10.85 -11.00 10.39
N SER A 587 -11.44 -9.82 10.50
CA SER A 587 -12.74 -9.50 9.90
C SER A 587 -12.64 -9.35 8.38
N SER A 588 -13.78 -9.47 7.66
CA SER A 588 -13.81 -9.10 6.23
C SER A 588 -13.56 -7.60 6.01
N TYR A 589 -13.74 -6.77 7.04
CA TYR A 589 -13.47 -5.33 7.00
C TYR A 589 -11.97 -5.02 7.10
N GLN A 590 -11.23 -5.66 8.02
CA GLN A 590 -9.77 -5.55 8.04
C GLN A 590 -9.16 -6.08 6.73
N LEU A 591 -9.69 -7.21 6.24
CA LEU A 591 -9.23 -7.83 5.01
C LEU A 591 -9.68 -7.11 3.73
N SER A 592 -10.64 -6.15 3.76
CA SER A 592 -10.97 -5.37 2.56
C SER A 592 -9.89 -4.35 2.20
N ASP A 593 -9.09 -3.94 3.17
CA ASP A 593 -8.06 -2.91 3.06
C ASP A 593 -6.63 -3.47 3.28
N ILE A 594 -6.47 -4.80 3.36
CA ILE A 594 -5.19 -5.43 3.73
C ILE A 594 -4.22 -5.53 2.55
N ASP A 595 -2.97 -5.11 2.78
CA ASP A 595 -1.86 -5.18 1.81
C ASP A 595 -0.94 -6.41 2.03
N PHE A 596 -1.34 -7.33 2.93
CA PHE A 596 -0.52 -8.42 3.48
C PHE A 596 -1.32 -9.72 3.67
N SER A 597 -0.60 -10.84 3.84
CA SER A 597 -1.13 -12.15 4.23
C SER A 597 -0.40 -12.68 5.49
N PRO A 598 -1.07 -13.41 6.39
CA PRO A 598 -0.42 -14.16 7.44
C PRO A 598 0.28 -15.42 6.90
N ASN A 599 1.30 -15.90 7.62
CA ASN A 599 2.06 -17.09 7.23
C ASN A 599 1.19 -18.35 7.24
N ILE A 600 0.25 -18.45 8.18
CA ILE A 600 -0.75 -19.52 8.24
C ILE A 600 -2.12 -18.87 8.15
N ALA A 601 -2.77 -18.96 6.99
CA ALA A 601 -4.10 -18.41 6.75
C ALA A 601 -5.16 -19.49 6.94
N VAL A 602 -6.15 -19.26 7.82
CA VAL A 602 -7.24 -20.19 8.11
C VAL A 602 -8.57 -19.61 7.65
N ILE A 603 -9.34 -20.34 6.84
CA ILE A 603 -10.73 -19.96 6.50
C ILE A 603 -11.72 -21.03 6.98
N THR A 604 -12.49 -20.69 8.02
CA THR A 604 -13.41 -21.62 8.71
C THR A 604 -14.60 -22.04 7.84
N ASN A 605 -15.24 -21.07 7.17
CA ASN A 605 -16.41 -21.25 6.29
C ASN A 605 -16.71 -19.95 5.53
N LEU A 606 -17.55 -20.06 4.49
CA LEU A 606 -18.03 -18.94 3.67
C LEU A 606 -19.55 -19.04 3.51
N PHE A 607 -20.27 -18.11 4.12
CA PHE A 607 -21.72 -17.91 4.00
C PHE A 607 -22.04 -16.43 3.71
N PRO A 608 -23.20 -16.09 3.12
CA PRO A 608 -23.57 -14.70 2.87
C PRO A 608 -23.76 -13.90 4.16
N GLU A 609 -22.95 -12.86 4.36
CA GLU A 609 -23.08 -11.89 5.45
C GLU A 609 -22.60 -10.50 4.98
N HIS A 610 -22.93 -9.44 5.74
CA HIS A 610 -22.35 -8.09 5.62
C HIS A 610 -22.41 -7.43 4.21
N MET A 611 -23.31 -7.87 3.33
CA MET A 611 -23.38 -7.42 1.93
C MET A 611 -23.50 -5.89 1.78
N ASN A 612 -24.18 -5.20 2.70
CA ASN A 612 -24.39 -3.75 2.67
C ASN A 612 -23.09 -2.93 2.87
N TYR A 613 -22.05 -3.50 3.50
CA TYR A 613 -20.73 -2.85 3.59
C TYR A 613 -19.87 -3.13 2.36
N HIS A 614 -19.99 -4.34 1.81
CA HIS A 614 -19.14 -4.79 0.72
C HIS A 614 -19.71 -4.49 -0.68
N ASN A 615 -20.91 -3.92 -0.77
CA ASN A 615 -21.65 -3.74 -2.02
C ASN A 615 -21.79 -5.07 -2.79
N GLY A 616 -22.21 -6.12 -2.07
CA GLY A 616 -22.55 -7.43 -2.64
C GLY A 616 -21.68 -8.61 -2.18
N LEU A 617 -22.18 -9.82 -2.48
CA LEU A 617 -21.66 -11.08 -1.95
C LEU A 617 -20.26 -11.45 -2.49
N ASN A 618 -20.00 -11.20 -3.78
CA ASN A 618 -18.69 -11.48 -4.35
C ASN A 618 -17.59 -10.60 -3.75
N ASN A 619 -17.89 -9.34 -3.43
CA ASN A 619 -16.95 -8.43 -2.78
C ASN A 619 -16.65 -8.86 -1.33
N TYR A 620 -17.65 -9.29 -0.56
CA TYR A 620 -17.44 -9.88 0.78
C TYR A 620 -16.53 -11.11 0.73
N TYR A 621 -16.74 -11.99 -0.26
CA TYR A 621 -15.88 -13.15 -0.46
C TYR A 621 -14.47 -12.78 -0.96
N ASN A 622 -14.32 -11.79 -1.84
CA ASN A 622 -13.02 -11.31 -2.31
C ASN A 622 -12.23 -10.62 -1.18
N ALA A 623 -12.89 -9.84 -0.33
CA ALA A 623 -12.30 -9.29 0.88
C ALA A 623 -11.76 -10.41 1.78
N LYS A 624 -12.53 -11.49 2.03
CA LYS A 624 -11.99 -12.66 2.76
C LYS A 624 -10.85 -13.36 2.02
N LYS A 625 -10.87 -13.42 0.68
CA LYS A 625 -9.79 -14.02 -0.12
C LYS A 625 -8.47 -13.24 0.01
N ASN A 626 -8.48 -11.96 0.36
CA ASN A 626 -7.24 -11.19 0.57
C ASN A 626 -6.31 -11.82 1.62
N ILE A 627 -6.84 -12.61 2.58
CA ILE A 627 -6.01 -13.33 3.56
C ILE A 627 -5.00 -14.30 2.92
N ILE A 628 -5.27 -14.82 1.71
CA ILE A 628 -4.34 -15.67 0.94
C ILE A 628 -3.76 -14.98 -0.30
N ARG A 629 -4.02 -13.68 -0.51
CA ARG A 629 -3.66 -12.98 -1.76
C ARG A 629 -2.17 -12.67 -1.87
N PHE A 630 -1.48 -12.54 -0.75
CA PHE A 630 -0.08 -12.14 -0.67
C PHE A 630 0.81 -13.25 -0.08
N GLN A 631 0.32 -14.48 0.01
CA GLN A 631 1.09 -15.62 0.50
C GLN A 631 2.19 -16.03 -0.51
N ASN A 632 3.39 -16.25 0.02
CA ASN A 632 4.54 -16.80 -0.71
C ASN A 632 4.54 -18.35 -0.63
N LYS A 633 5.51 -19.02 -1.26
CA LYS A 633 5.56 -20.50 -1.32
C LYS A 633 5.67 -21.21 0.04
N ALA A 634 6.31 -20.59 1.03
CA ALA A 634 6.50 -21.16 2.37
C ALA A 634 5.28 -20.97 3.29
N ASP A 635 4.42 -20.00 2.99
CA ASP A 635 3.18 -19.78 3.73
C ASP A 635 2.16 -20.90 3.46
N ILE A 636 1.20 -21.09 4.37
CA ILE A 636 0.25 -22.21 4.37
C ILE A 636 -1.19 -21.71 4.37
N PHE A 637 -2.05 -22.33 3.56
CA PHE A 637 -3.50 -22.09 3.53
C PHE A 637 -4.29 -23.28 4.09
N VAL A 638 -4.91 -23.09 5.26
CA VAL A 638 -5.74 -24.06 5.97
C VAL A 638 -7.23 -23.80 5.67
N TYR A 639 -7.95 -24.80 5.16
CA TYR A 639 -9.32 -24.59 4.64
C TYR A 639 -10.30 -25.75 4.92
N ASN A 640 -11.57 -25.38 5.10
CA ASN A 640 -12.65 -26.34 5.32
C ASN A 640 -12.98 -27.10 4.03
N GLN A 641 -12.74 -28.42 4.00
CA GLN A 641 -12.87 -29.21 2.79
C GLN A 641 -14.30 -29.28 2.24
N LYS A 642 -15.33 -29.03 3.06
CA LYS A 642 -16.73 -29.07 2.64
C LYS A 642 -17.06 -27.99 1.62
N SER A 643 -16.42 -26.82 1.70
CA SER A 643 -16.74 -25.68 0.82
C SER A 643 -16.11 -25.83 -0.56
N LYS A 644 -16.94 -26.04 -1.60
CA LYS A 644 -16.52 -26.08 -3.02
C LYS A 644 -15.73 -24.82 -3.42
N LYS A 645 -16.08 -23.65 -2.86
CA LYS A 645 -15.39 -22.38 -3.14
C LYS A 645 -13.98 -22.33 -2.51
N LEU A 646 -13.79 -22.89 -1.32
CA LEU A 646 -12.47 -23.01 -0.70
C LEU A 646 -11.60 -24.06 -1.39
N ARG A 647 -12.16 -25.22 -1.78
CA ARG A 647 -11.44 -26.22 -2.61
C ARG A 647 -10.89 -25.60 -3.90
N ASN A 648 -11.71 -24.81 -4.61
CA ASN A 648 -11.27 -24.09 -5.82
C ASN A 648 -10.27 -22.96 -5.55
N TRP A 649 -10.20 -22.41 -4.34
CA TRP A 649 -9.13 -21.47 -3.98
C TRP A 649 -7.82 -22.20 -3.67
N ALA A 650 -7.89 -23.34 -2.99
CA ALA A 650 -6.73 -24.18 -2.69
C ALA A 650 -6.09 -24.78 -3.96
N SER A 651 -6.90 -25.28 -4.91
CA SER A 651 -6.41 -25.81 -6.19
C SER A 651 -5.77 -24.77 -7.12
N ASN A 652 -5.92 -23.48 -6.79
CA ASN A 652 -5.30 -22.35 -7.51
C ASN A 652 -4.26 -21.61 -6.65
N ALA A 653 -3.90 -22.15 -5.48
CA ALA A 653 -2.87 -21.60 -4.61
C ALA A 653 -1.46 -21.94 -5.14
N LYS A 654 -0.47 -21.09 -4.84
CA LYS A 654 0.94 -21.31 -5.21
C LYS A 654 1.79 -21.89 -4.07
N ASN A 655 1.14 -22.15 -2.94
CA ASN A 655 1.75 -22.43 -1.65
C ASN A 655 1.07 -23.64 -1.00
N LYS A 656 1.63 -24.17 0.10
CA LYS A 656 1.14 -25.41 0.72
C LYS A 656 -0.29 -25.23 1.23
N THR A 657 -1.20 -26.13 0.86
CA THR A 657 -2.60 -26.10 1.33
C THR A 657 -2.91 -27.31 2.21
N ILE A 658 -3.73 -27.12 3.24
CA ILE A 658 -4.12 -28.16 4.20
C ILE A 658 -5.64 -28.12 4.40
N SER A 659 -6.30 -29.23 4.09
CA SER A 659 -7.74 -29.42 4.29
C SER A 659 -8.06 -29.89 5.71
N PHE A 660 -9.14 -29.38 6.31
CA PHE A 660 -9.73 -29.92 7.55
C PHE A 660 -11.23 -30.23 7.41
N SER A 661 -11.78 -30.96 8.38
CA SER A 661 -13.21 -31.33 8.45
C SER A 661 -13.70 -31.51 9.90
N ASP A 662 -14.94 -31.99 10.07
CA ASP A 662 -15.51 -32.46 11.34
C ASP A 662 -15.19 -33.93 11.67
N LYS A 663 -14.54 -34.67 10.77
CA LYS A 663 -13.86 -35.92 11.11
C LYS A 663 -12.55 -35.56 11.81
N ILE A 664 -12.51 -35.78 13.12
CA ILE A 664 -11.36 -35.57 14.01
C ILE A 664 -11.13 -36.86 14.80
N ASN A 665 -9.87 -37.22 15.05
CA ASN A 665 -9.51 -38.42 15.79
C ASN A 665 -9.34 -38.09 17.28
N ILE A 666 -10.44 -37.68 17.92
CA ILE A 666 -10.54 -37.37 19.35
C ILE A 666 -11.90 -37.89 19.81
N ASP A 667 -11.96 -38.54 20.97
CA ASP A 667 -13.22 -39.00 21.57
C ASP A 667 -14.15 -37.82 21.89
N ASP A 668 -15.43 -37.95 21.52
CA ASP A 668 -16.47 -36.97 21.81
C ASP A 668 -16.67 -36.74 23.31
N SER A 669 -16.33 -37.71 24.16
CA SER A 669 -16.37 -37.56 25.63
C SER A 669 -15.44 -36.44 26.13
N LYS A 670 -14.29 -36.24 25.47
CA LYS A 670 -13.31 -35.20 25.80
C LYS A 670 -13.67 -33.81 25.25
N ILE A 671 -14.70 -33.71 24.39
CA ILE A 671 -15.03 -32.46 23.69
C ILE A 671 -16.07 -31.65 24.49
N THR A 672 -15.55 -30.73 25.30
CA THR A 672 -16.35 -29.75 26.07
C THR A 672 -17.20 -28.81 25.19
N LEU A 673 -16.83 -28.62 23.91
CA LEU A 673 -17.52 -27.75 22.96
C LEU A 673 -18.68 -28.43 22.23
N LEU A 674 -19.90 -28.25 22.75
CA LEU A 674 -21.13 -28.81 22.18
C LEU A 674 -21.37 -28.43 20.70
N GLY A 675 -21.78 -29.41 19.90
CA GLY A 675 -22.36 -29.23 18.55
C GLY A 675 -21.40 -29.42 17.37
N ARG A 676 -21.88 -30.04 16.28
CA ARG A 676 -21.07 -30.42 15.10
C ARG A 676 -20.20 -29.29 14.50
N HIS A 677 -20.66 -28.04 14.55
CA HIS A 677 -19.90 -26.90 14.04
C HIS A 677 -18.60 -26.64 14.84
N ASN A 678 -18.54 -27.06 16.11
CA ASN A 678 -17.32 -26.99 16.90
C ASN A 678 -16.32 -28.09 16.56
N LYS A 679 -16.75 -29.27 16.06
CA LYS A 679 -15.82 -30.24 15.46
C LYS A 679 -15.08 -29.67 14.25
N GLU A 680 -15.75 -28.87 13.42
CA GLU A 680 -15.06 -28.14 12.32
C GLU A 680 -14.10 -27.07 12.85
N ASN A 681 -14.46 -26.34 13.92
CA ASN A 681 -13.57 -25.37 14.57
C ASN A 681 -12.33 -26.03 15.19
N ILE A 682 -12.50 -27.23 15.77
CA ILE A 682 -11.44 -28.09 16.33
C ILE A 682 -10.56 -28.65 15.22
N GLY A 683 -11.12 -29.23 14.16
CA GLY A 683 -10.36 -29.75 13.02
C GLY A 683 -9.48 -28.67 12.36
N ALA A 684 -9.96 -27.43 12.29
CA ALA A 684 -9.17 -26.28 11.86
C ALA A 684 -7.99 -25.97 12.81
N ALA A 685 -8.19 -26.12 14.12
CA ALA A 685 -7.16 -25.90 15.13
C ALA A 685 -6.11 -27.03 15.17
N ILE A 686 -6.54 -28.29 15.04
CA ILE A 686 -5.65 -29.46 14.88
C ILE A 686 -4.77 -29.29 13.64
N ALA A 687 -5.37 -28.91 12.50
CA ALA A 687 -4.63 -28.69 11.25
C ALA A 687 -3.55 -27.60 11.37
N VAL A 688 -3.75 -26.59 12.23
CA VAL A 688 -2.72 -25.59 12.56
C VAL A 688 -1.70 -26.14 13.56
N ALA A 689 -2.12 -26.86 14.59
CA ALA A 689 -1.23 -27.45 15.60
C ALA A 689 -0.21 -28.42 14.97
N LYS A 690 -0.63 -29.18 13.94
CA LYS A 690 0.26 -30.05 13.15
C LYS A 690 1.27 -29.30 12.26
N ILE A 691 1.05 -28.02 11.93
CA ILE A 691 2.08 -27.18 11.28
C ILE A 691 3.22 -26.88 12.27
N PHE A 692 2.89 -26.75 13.56
CA PHE A 692 3.86 -26.51 14.64
C PHE A 692 4.43 -27.80 15.26
N ASN A 693 4.22 -28.96 14.61
CA ASN A 693 4.68 -30.28 15.05
C ASN A 693 4.24 -30.67 16.48
N ILE A 694 3.03 -30.28 16.89
CA ILE A 694 2.49 -30.61 18.21
C ILE A 694 1.92 -32.05 18.22
N SER A 695 2.23 -32.83 19.27
CA SER A 695 1.73 -34.20 19.44
C SER A 695 0.23 -34.24 19.71
N ASP A 696 -0.40 -35.38 19.41
CA ASP A 696 -1.84 -35.53 19.59
C ASP A 696 -2.25 -35.50 21.06
N ASP A 697 -1.43 -36.00 21.99
CA ASP A 697 -1.70 -35.95 23.44
C ASP A 697 -1.83 -34.51 23.94
N VAL A 698 -0.96 -33.62 23.48
CA VAL A 698 -0.98 -32.19 23.85
C VAL A 698 -2.17 -31.48 23.19
N ILE A 699 -2.53 -31.87 21.96
CA ILE A 699 -3.72 -31.37 21.25
C ILE A 699 -5.00 -31.79 21.98
N GLU A 700 -5.16 -33.07 22.32
CA GLU A 700 -6.31 -33.59 23.07
C GLU A 700 -6.45 -32.92 24.44
N LYS A 701 -5.37 -32.93 25.23
CA LYS A 701 -5.32 -32.32 26.57
C LYS A 701 -5.67 -30.82 26.53
N ALA A 702 -5.26 -30.09 25.49
CA ALA A 702 -5.62 -28.69 25.29
C ALA A 702 -7.09 -28.47 24.90
N ILE A 703 -7.71 -29.43 24.20
CA ILE A 703 -9.11 -29.40 23.78
C ILE A 703 -10.03 -29.79 24.95
N GLU A 704 -9.65 -30.81 25.73
CA GLU A 704 -10.35 -31.23 26.96
C GLU A 704 -10.38 -30.09 27.99
N LYS A 705 -9.23 -29.45 28.23
CA LYS A 705 -9.11 -28.24 29.07
C LYS A 705 -9.78 -27.00 28.49
N PHE A 706 -10.21 -26.99 27.22
CA PHE A 706 -10.62 -25.76 26.56
C PHE A 706 -11.88 -25.16 27.17
N LYS A 707 -11.72 -23.99 27.80
CA LYS A 707 -12.85 -23.20 28.29
C LYS A 707 -13.41 -22.35 27.15
N PRO A 708 -14.73 -22.42 26.85
CA PRO A 708 -15.36 -21.56 25.86
C PRO A 708 -15.10 -20.06 26.13
N LEU A 709 -15.13 -19.26 25.06
CA LEU A 709 -15.07 -17.80 25.21
C LEU A 709 -16.22 -17.31 26.08
N ALA A 710 -15.91 -16.40 27.01
CA ALA A 710 -16.91 -15.84 27.90
C ALA A 710 -18.10 -15.25 27.12
N HIS A 711 -19.31 -15.52 27.61
CA HIS A 711 -20.57 -15.08 27.00
C HIS A 711 -20.91 -15.73 25.63
N ARG A 712 -20.40 -16.93 25.35
CA ARG A 712 -20.75 -17.75 24.17
C ARG A 712 -21.25 -19.13 24.59
N LEU A 713 -22.57 -19.31 24.62
CA LEU A 713 -23.24 -20.54 25.13
C LEU A 713 -22.71 -21.01 26.50
N GLU A 714 -22.30 -20.08 27.36
CA GLU A 714 -21.64 -20.39 28.62
C GLU A 714 -22.67 -20.82 29.67
N PHE A 715 -22.45 -21.98 30.29
CA PHE A 715 -23.32 -22.47 31.35
C PHE A 715 -23.09 -21.69 32.65
N VAL A 716 -24.05 -20.86 33.05
CA VAL A 716 -23.98 -20.02 34.25
C VAL A 716 -24.26 -20.82 35.52
N GLY A 717 -25.02 -21.91 35.41
CA GLY A 717 -25.33 -22.82 36.51
C GLY A 717 -26.75 -23.38 36.45
N LYS A 718 -27.07 -24.23 37.44
CA LYS A 718 -28.42 -24.78 37.66
C LYS A 718 -28.99 -24.22 38.98
N PHE A 719 -30.06 -23.44 38.90
CA PHE A 719 -30.67 -22.76 40.05
C PHE A 719 -32.18 -22.99 40.05
N LYS A 720 -32.77 -23.35 41.20
CA LYS A 720 -34.21 -23.67 41.33
C LYS A 720 -34.70 -24.63 40.23
N GLY A 721 -33.86 -25.63 39.92
CA GLY A 721 -34.10 -26.64 38.86
C GLY A 721 -33.79 -26.20 37.42
N ILE A 722 -33.73 -24.91 37.14
CA ILE A 722 -33.54 -24.32 35.80
C ILE A 722 -32.05 -24.26 35.42
N LYS A 723 -31.70 -24.55 34.17
CA LYS A 723 -30.35 -24.37 33.62
C LYS A 723 -30.24 -23.00 32.92
N PHE A 724 -29.26 -22.18 33.28
CA PHE A 724 -29.05 -20.85 32.68
C PHE A 724 -27.83 -20.82 31.75
N TYR A 725 -27.99 -20.25 30.56
CA TYR A 725 -26.93 -20.10 29.55
C TYR A 725 -26.76 -18.64 29.08
N ASP A 726 -25.52 -18.16 29.13
CA ASP A 726 -25.09 -16.83 28.69
C ASP A 726 -24.46 -16.91 27.29
N ASP A 727 -25.20 -16.43 26.29
CA ASP A 727 -24.77 -16.27 24.91
C ASP A 727 -24.92 -14.80 24.49
N ALA A 728 -24.54 -13.85 25.36
CA ALA A 728 -24.66 -12.42 25.08
C ALA A 728 -23.96 -11.97 23.79
N ILE A 729 -22.95 -12.71 23.31
CA ILE A 729 -22.23 -12.46 22.05
C ILE A 729 -23.09 -12.69 20.78
N SER A 730 -24.23 -13.40 20.89
CA SER A 730 -25.15 -13.60 19.77
C SER A 730 -25.94 -12.33 19.45
N THR A 731 -25.38 -11.59 18.49
CA THR A 731 -25.86 -10.28 18.03
C THR A 731 -26.57 -10.32 16.68
N THR A 732 -26.84 -11.52 16.13
CA THR A 732 -27.57 -11.73 14.87
C THR A 732 -28.57 -12.89 14.98
N PRO A 733 -29.66 -12.92 14.17
CA PRO A 733 -30.66 -13.98 14.19
C PRO A 733 -30.08 -15.38 13.99
N GLU A 734 -29.16 -15.55 13.02
CA GLU A 734 -28.57 -16.86 12.72
C GLU A 734 -27.75 -17.42 13.90
N SER A 735 -27.11 -16.54 14.66
CA SER A 735 -26.31 -16.93 15.84
C SER A 735 -27.21 -17.50 16.93
N THR A 736 -28.34 -16.83 17.20
CA THR A 736 -29.40 -17.31 18.09
C THR A 736 -30.08 -18.59 17.58
N ILE A 737 -30.29 -18.73 16.26
CA ILE A 737 -30.79 -19.97 15.66
C ILE A 737 -29.79 -21.13 15.87
N MET A 738 -28.47 -20.88 15.83
CA MET A 738 -27.47 -21.90 16.17
C MET A 738 -27.47 -22.23 17.67
N ALA A 739 -27.63 -21.24 18.55
CA ALA A 739 -27.75 -21.45 19.99
C ALA A 739 -28.94 -22.37 20.33
N ILE A 740 -30.13 -22.07 19.77
CA ILE A 740 -31.34 -22.88 19.93
C ILE A 740 -31.13 -24.33 19.46
N LYS A 741 -30.53 -24.50 18.28
CA LYS A 741 -30.25 -25.83 17.70
C LYS A 741 -29.23 -26.65 18.50
N SER A 742 -28.31 -25.98 19.20
CA SER A 742 -27.20 -26.62 19.92
C SER A 742 -27.62 -27.10 21.30
N LEU A 743 -28.29 -26.24 22.09
CA LEU A 743 -28.71 -26.59 23.45
C LEU A 743 -29.90 -27.56 23.47
N LYS A 744 -30.91 -27.33 22.61
CA LYS A 744 -32.25 -27.95 22.69
C LYS A 744 -32.93 -27.61 24.04
N ASP A 745 -34.17 -28.07 24.26
CA ASP A 745 -34.89 -27.94 25.54
C ASP A 745 -34.94 -26.55 26.22
N ILE A 746 -34.91 -25.49 25.41
CA ILE A 746 -35.13 -24.11 25.86
C ILE A 746 -36.63 -23.87 26.07
N ASP A 747 -37.00 -23.40 27.26
CA ASP A 747 -38.37 -22.96 27.56
C ASP A 747 -38.48 -21.43 27.48
N THR A 748 -37.39 -20.73 27.84
CA THR A 748 -37.32 -19.28 27.97
C THR A 748 -36.12 -18.71 27.21
N ILE A 749 -36.35 -17.70 26.37
CA ILE A 749 -35.29 -17.02 25.61
C ILE A 749 -35.40 -15.50 25.69
N PHE A 750 -34.26 -14.82 25.78
CA PHE A 750 -34.19 -13.35 25.79
C PHE A 750 -33.71 -12.82 24.43
N LEU A 751 -34.50 -11.95 23.81
CA LEU A 751 -34.34 -11.43 22.45
C LEU A 751 -34.44 -9.89 22.43
N GLY A 752 -33.84 -9.24 21.45
CA GLY A 752 -33.94 -7.79 21.23
C GLY A 752 -32.69 -6.99 21.59
N GLY A 753 -32.63 -5.76 21.11
CA GLY A 753 -31.51 -4.83 21.25
C GLY A 753 -31.48 -3.79 20.13
N GLU A 754 -30.28 -3.42 19.68
CA GLU A 754 -30.06 -2.49 18.58
C GLU A 754 -30.72 -2.98 17.28
N ASP A 755 -31.51 -2.14 16.60
CA ASP A 755 -32.16 -2.51 15.35
C ASP A 755 -31.27 -2.17 14.15
N ARG A 756 -30.82 -3.20 13.43
CA ARG A 756 -30.01 -3.09 12.20
C ARG A 756 -30.78 -3.47 10.94
N GLY A 757 -32.11 -3.51 10.99
CA GLY A 757 -32.95 -3.87 9.85
C GLY A 757 -32.96 -5.37 9.54
N TYR A 758 -32.57 -6.24 10.47
CA TYR A 758 -32.55 -7.69 10.26
C TYR A 758 -33.94 -8.26 9.95
N ASP A 759 -33.98 -9.31 9.13
CA ASP A 759 -35.13 -10.20 9.05
C ASP A 759 -35.06 -11.26 10.17
N PHE A 760 -36.13 -11.34 10.94
CA PHE A 760 -36.28 -12.31 12.03
C PHE A 760 -37.17 -13.50 11.65
N SER A 761 -37.67 -13.59 10.40
CA SER A 761 -38.63 -14.63 9.97
C SER A 761 -38.16 -16.06 10.25
N GLN A 762 -36.88 -16.36 10.02
CA GLN A 762 -36.29 -17.68 10.28
C GLN A 762 -36.06 -17.93 11.79
N LEU A 763 -35.90 -16.88 12.59
CA LEU A 763 -35.82 -16.99 14.05
C LEU A 763 -37.21 -17.27 14.64
N GLU A 764 -38.25 -16.55 14.22
CA GLU A 764 -39.64 -16.83 14.63
C GLU A 764 -40.06 -18.26 14.23
N LYS A 765 -39.71 -18.71 13.01
CA LYS A 765 -39.90 -20.11 12.58
C LYS A 765 -39.13 -21.11 13.45
N THR A 766 -37.90 -20.80 13.85
CA THR A 766 -37.09 -21.66 14.72
C THR A 766 -37.67 -21.74 16.14
N ILE A 767 -38.06 -20.62 16.73
CA ILE A 767 -38.68 -20.52 18.07
C ILE A 767 -39.95 -21.40 18.13
N LYS A 768 -40.81 -21.29 17.11
CA LYS A 768 -42.01 -22.13 16.97
C LYS A 768 -41.67 -23.61 16.80
N LYS A 769 -40.69 -23.96 15.94
CA LYS A 769 -40.26 -25.35 15.74
C LYS A 769 -39.74 -26.01 17.03
N TYR A 770 -39.01 -25.26 17.84
CA TYR A 770 -38.47 -25.74 19.14
C TYR A 770 -39.46 -25.58 20.31
N LYS A 771 -40.70 -25.13 20.04
CA LYS A 771 -41.78 -24.96 21.04
C LYS A 771 -41.39 -24.08 22.24
N ILE A 772 -40.50 -23.12 22.05
CA ILE A 772 -40.06 -22.16 23.09
C ILE A 772 -41.24 -21.24 23.40
N LYS A 773 -41.76 -21.28 24.65
CA LYS A 773 -42.99 -20.57 25.03
C LYS A 773 -42.77 -19.20 25.65
N ASN A 774 -41.68 -19.01 26.38
CA ASN A 774 -41.46 -17.79 27.17
C ASN A 774 -40.41 -16.90 26.49
N ILE A 775 -40.71 -15.62 26.30
CA ILE A 775 -39.84 -14.69 25.58
C ILE A 775 -39.77 -13.35 26.29
N ALA A 776 -38.56 -12.96 26.70
CA ALA A 776 -38.28 -11.58 27.10
C ALA A 776 -37.83 -10.77 25.87
N LEU A 777 -38.45 -9.62 25.64
CA LEU A 777 -38.21 -8.74 24.48
C LEU A 777 -37.64 -7.39 24.92
N PHE A 778 -36.39 -7.13 24.56
CA PHE A 778 -35.68 -5.89 24.80
C PHE A 778 -35.83 -4.89 23.63
N PRO A 779 -35.98 -3.58 23.88
CA PRO A 779 -35.99 -2.56 22.83
C PRO A 779 -34.60 -2.38 22.19
N ILE A 780 -34.53 -1.91 20.95
CA ILE A 780 -35.62 -1.48 20.06
C ILE A 780 -36.15 -2.67 19.25
N SER A 781 -35.25 -3.54 18.76
CA SER A 781 -35.56 -4.58 17.77
C SER A 781 -36.53 -5.65 18.25
N GLY A 782 -36.60 -5.93 19.56
CA GLY A 782 -37.47 -6.95 20.14
C GLY A 782 -38.95 -6.80 19.76
N SER A 783 -39.39 -5.56 19.51
CA SER A 783 -40.72 -5.23 18.97
C SER A 783 -41.06 -5.94 17.65
N ARG A 784 -40.06 -6.23 16.80
CA ARG A 784 -40.16 -6.82 15.45
C ARG A 784 -39.88 -8.32 15.39
N ILE A 785 -39.26 -8.91 16.42
CA ILE A 785 -38.71 -10.28 16.35
C ILE A 785 -39.80 -11.36 16.26
N ILE A 786 -40.95 -11.13 16.91
CA ILE A 786 -42.07 -12.06 16.97
C ILE A 786 -43.33 -11.36 16.44
N LYS A 787 -43.76 -11.69 15.22
CA LYS A 787 -44.98 -11.16 14.62
C LYS A 787 -46.22 -11.79 15.26
N SER A 788 -46.31 -13.12 15.30
CA SER A 788 -47.46 -13.82 15.90
C SER A 788 -47.18 -14.26 17.33
N LYS A 789 -47.98 -13.72 18.26
CA LYS A 789 -47.79 -13.85 19.72
C LYS A 789 -48.74 -14.86 20.39
N ARG A 790 -49.66 -15.47 19.63
CA ARG A 790 -50.68 -16.39 20.13
C ARG A 790 -50.02 -17.63 20.74
N GLY A 791 -50.29 -17.89 22.02
CA GLY A 791 -49.73 -19.03 22.76
C GLY A 791 -48.30 -18.85 23.27
N LEU A 792 -47.77 -17.62 23.29
CA LEU A 792 -46.46 -17.28 23.84
C LEU A 792 -46.58 -16.38 25.07
N ASN A 793 -45.85 -16.70 26.13
CA ASN A 793 -45.68 -15.82 27.29
C ASN A 793 -44.63 -14.77 26.92
N ILE A 794 -45.05 -13.52 26.67
CA ILE A 794 -44.15 -12.45 26.22
C ILE A 794 -44.11 -11.33 27.26
N LEU A 795 -42.90 -11.02 27.74
CA LEU A 795 -42.63 -9.84 28.53
C LEU A 795 -41.78 -8.86 27.73
N LYS A 796 -42.20 -7.59 27.63
CA LYS A 796 -41.32 -6.50 27.18
C LYS A 796 -40.57 -5.94 28.39
N VAL A 797 -39.26 -5.74 28.30
CA VAL A 797 -38.46 -5.12 29.36
C VAL A 797 -37.40 -4.19 28.78
N SER A 798 -36.94 -3.22 29.56
CA SER A 798 -35.65 -2.53 29.36
C SER A 798 -34.55 -3.06 30.30
N ASP A 799 -34.93 -3.72 31.40
CA ASP A 799 -34.05 -4.19 32.46
C ASP A 799 -33.79 -5.72 32.42
N MET A 800 -32.56 -6.11 32.76
CA MET A 800 -32.11 -7.50 32.82
C MET A 800 -32.62 -8.24 34.07
N GLU A 801 -32.79 -7.56 35.22
CA GLU A 801 -33.30 -8.22 36.43
C GLU A 801 -34.77 -8.64 36.28
N GLN A 802 -35.59 -7.81 35.65
CA GLN A 802 -36.97 -8.16 35.26
C GLN A 802 -37.03 -9.36 34.31
N ALA A 803 -36.15 -9.42 33.30
CA ALA A 803 -36.07 -10.58 32.40
C ALA A 803 -35.75 -11.88 33.15
N VAL A 804 -34.81 -11.83 34.11
CA VAL A 804 -34.42 -12.99 34.91
C VAL A 804 -35.51 -13.39 35.92
N LYS A 805 -36.19 -12.43 36.56
CA LYS A 805 -37.36 -12.70 37.41
C LYS A 805 -38.49 -13.39 36.62
N PHE A 806 -38.72 -12.95 35.38
CA PHE A 806 -39.63 -13.63 34.44
C PHE A 806 -39.16 -15.05 34.09
N ALA A 807 -37.85 -15.26 33.86
CA ALA A 807 -37.31 -16.59 33.64
C ALA A 807 -37.53 -17.54 34.84
N TYR A 808 -37.28 -17.09 36.08
CA TYR A 808 -37.56 -17.90 37.26
C TYR A 808 -39.05 -18.22 37.43
N LYS A 809 -39.96 -17.32 37.03
CA LYS A 809 -41.42 -17.55 37.13
C LYS A 809 -41.97 -18.54 36.09
N TYR A 810 -41.42 -18.59 34.87
CA TYR A 810 -42.04 -19.33 33.76
C TYR A 810 -41.18 -20.46 33.16
N THR A 811 -39.88 -20.54 33.44
CA THR A 811 -39.03 -21.65 32.94
C THR A 811 -39.27 -22.91 33.80
N ARG A 812 -39.71 -24.01 33.18
CA ARG A 812 -39.95 -25.25 33.95
C ARG A 812 -38.64 -25.87 34.48
N PRO A 813 -38.64 -26.48 35.68
CA PRO A 813 -37.51 -27.26 36.18
C PRO A 813 -36.99 -28.27 35.14
N GLY A 814 -35.67 -28.42 35.08
CA GLY A 814 -34.99 -29.27 34.09
C GLY A 814 -34.82 -28.64 32.70
N LYS A 815 -35.56 -27.58 32.34
CA LYS A 815 -35.42 -26.85 31.06
C LYS A 815 -34.43 -25.69 31.16
N ILE A 816 -34.18 -25.07 30.00
CA ILE A 816 -33.18 -24.02 29.80
C ILE A 816 -33.80 -22.63 29.71
N CYS A 817 -33.15 -21.66 30.36
CA CYS A 817 -33.23 -20.23 30.08
C CYS A 817 -31.96 -19.78 29.31
N LEU A 818 -32.15 -19.09 28.18
CA LEU A 818 -31.07 -18.65 27.29
C LEU A 818 -31.08 -17.13 27.06
N LEU A 819 -29.98 -16.46 27.41
CA LEU A 819 -29.67 -15.11 26.92
C LEU A 819 -29.01 -15.21 25.53
N SER A 820 -29.75 -14.96 24.44
CA SER A 820 -29.19 -14.95 23.09
C SER A 820 -29.96 -13.96 22.21
N CYS A 821 -29.58 -12.68 22.29
CA CYS A 821 -30.45 -11.55 21.95
C CYS A 821 -30.86 -11.40 20.47
N ALA A 822 -30.22 -12.11 19.54
CA ALA A 822 -30.39 -11.93 18.08
C ALA A 822 -30.12 -10.48 17.56
N SER A 823 -29.55 -9.60 18.38
CA SER A 823 -29.32 -8.18 18.07
C SER A 823 -28.13 -7.63 18.88
N PRO A 824 -27.42 -6.60 18.38
CA PRO A 824 -26.35 -5.93 19.13
C PRO A 824 -26.86 -5.28 20.42
N SER A 825 -25.96 -5.08 21.39
CA SER A 825 -26.32 -4.61 22.73
C SER A 825 -26.39 -3.08 22.87
N TYR A 826 -25.93 -2.32 21.87
CA TYR A 826 -25.58 -0.89 22.02
C TYR A 826 -26.73 0.06 22.36
N SER A 827 -27.99 -0.36 22.17
CA SER A 827 -29.18 0.40 22.56
C SER A 827 -29.45 0.44 24.07
N LEU A 828 -28.85 -0.47 24.83
CA LEU A 828 -29.14 -0.69 26.27
C LEU A 828 -27.89 -0.94 27.12
N TRP A 829 -26.80 -1.43 26.52
CA TRP A 829 -25.55 -1.77 27.22
C TRP A 829 -24.33 -1.29 26.43
N LYS A 830 -23.28 -0.88 27.14
CA LYS A 830 -22.02 -0.37 26.56
C LYS A 830 -21.39 -1.34 25.55
N ASN A 831 -21.49 -2.64 25.83
CA ASN A 831 -20.97 -3.75 25.03
C ASN A 831 -21.70 -5.07 25.41
N PHE A 832 -21.29 -6.21 24.84
CA PHE A 832 -21.97 -7.49 25.10
C PHE A 832 -21.51 -8.13 26.43
N GLU A 833 -20.29 -7.82 26.85
CA GLU A 833 -19.69 -8.25 28.11
C GLU A 833 -20.45 -7.67 29.31
N GLU A 834 -20.86 -6.40 29.25
CA GLU A 834 -21.74 -5.80 30.26
C GLU A 834 -23.12 -6.49 30.31
N LYS A 835 -23.72 -6.75 29.16
CA LYS A 835 -25.03 -7.43 29.07
C LYS A 835 -24.98 -8.83 29.72
N GLY A 836 -23.95 -9.62 29.41
CA GLY A 836 -23.77 -10.95 30.02
C GLY A 836 -23.41 -10.87 31.51
N ARG A 837 -22.60 -9.88 31.94
CA ARG A 837 -22.32 -9.61 33.36
C ARG A 837 -23.60 -9.31 34.15
N GLN A 838 -24.46 -8.43 33.63
CA GLN A 838 -25.75 -8.11 34.26
C GLN A 838 -26.65 -9.35 34.36
N PHE A 839 -26.71 -10.17 33.31
CA PHE A 839 -27.48 -11.42 33.33
C PHE A 839 -27.04 -12.37 34.44
N ARG A 840 -25.73 -12.62 34.58
CA ARG A 840 -25.20 -13.47 35.67
C ARG A 840 -25.49 -12.91 37.05
N GLN A 841 -25.30 -11.59 37.23
CA GLN A 841 -25.60 -10.94 38.50
C GLN A 841 -27.08 -11.04 38.85
N ALA A 842 -27.98 -10.84 37.87
CA ALA A 842 -29.41 -11.03 38.06
C ALA A 842 -29.80 -12.49 38.36
N VAL A 843 -29.17 -13.47 37.69
CA VAL A 843 -29.38 -14.92 37.97
C VAL A 843 -28.97 -15.24 39.42
N LEU A 844 -27.76 -14.88 39.84
CA LEU A 844 -27.26 -15.12 41.20
C LEU A 844 -28.03 -14.34 42.29
N LYS A 845 -28.57 -13.16 41.96
CA LYS A 845 -29.40 -12.37 42.89
C LYS A 845 -30.76 -13.02 43.16
N ASN A 846 -31.34 -13.68 42.17
CA ASN A 846 -32.68 -14.32 42.26
C ASN A 846 -32.60 -15.86 42.44
N SER A 847 -31.40 -16.43 42.52
CA SER A 847 -31.19 -17.85 42.82
C SER A 847 -31.37 -18.19 44.30
N LYS A 848 -31.23 -17.19 45.18
CA LYS A 848 -31.79 -17.19 46.54
C LYS A 848 -33.30 -17.07 46.42
#